data_AF-A0A817GRK1-F1
#
_entry.id   AF-A0A817GRK1-F1
#
_cell.length_a   1.000
_cell.length_b   1.000
_cell.length_c   1.000
_cell.angle_alpha   90.00
_cell.angle_beta   90.00
_cell.angle_gamma   90.00
#
_symmetry.space_group_name_H-M   'P 1'
#
loop_
_entity.id
_entity.type
_entity.pdbx_description
1 polymer ?
#
loop_
_entity_poly.entity_id
_entity_poly.type
_entity_poly.pdbx_seq_one_letter_code
_entity_poly.pdbx_strand_id
1 'polypeptide(L)'
;MDRISNKEDITLIWFDSKMNSNNHVEQTKKQLRQILDYVIFHTQLESCITFIQSIHNEKIFFISSIYDALQILSHIKNLSQIDSIFVFNWEKVDHKNLVLNHSRFIGIYDELDLLCVSIQEQVDYLDQHLHIFSFFDQNEHWAKDLSKQTADFLWFQLYHDVLFQLTHNEEAKQELIDACRSYYRDNAKELQMIKKFENEYRSEEALQWYLKKSFLHKIINKALRTKDFDQLDTFRYFMRDLTKNFVQEHQKKVQSGKEIRFLYRGIKLTSDEIEKFKENTGKLVSINGFFTTSSLRSTSLNQAMKPSRTNDFIPVLLEIQFNLQNLSNSAIVANTVHFSKLPCEEQEDIIFDSNATFRLESVKMEDDIWLIQMIASNEGQIIKDKYIKDSHRQMEDLSIKILFGRLMCDMGQWDQSQHFFQHLLNNLNSNNEDLAMVEYSLGEVLQWKGEWSEARKYYDHVYDRIMHVKPTRVKNSANILLNIGEILYLQGKYEEACDYYEQALALRKKIYPATKIDRPNLPTHQHSSLLSRVCTSFWYVLLASSRFFQSYTGWFWTRYFLGIYRWFLPKHAANRMELVDAQSNRTQLQEMCQNLQESGSLQLSKTPLDGHVPIATSLNSFGKILFRQAKYDEAVIFHKQALTLLEEYYHSTHINIAVTLMHIGHVLTYQRKYDEALDYCQRAMSIYANYYPNGHIYIASTLNHIGYILYLDGKHDEALTTHKRALAMLQEYYPFGHVDIAYTLSGIGNTHCRQGKYDEALTFYQQMLEISQKYYFSGHDDIICALNNIGYIHREQGKYDESLDFYRQVLALQENYYPLYYANIAYTLNQIGNVLIEQKKYDETLKFHQHALELQEKYYPNGHADIAITFNNVGRTFRQQEKFDKAIEYHQRALEIQEKYYPSGSVILADTINCIGHVLYDEEKYDAAIDYYRRALSIQENFYSDDYIETSHTFSFIGNTLYKQKKYDEALQFHQKSLTIQENHYESTHIDIARSLNSIGNVLYSQEKYGEAIDFYQRSLAIREKFHPFDYAGIVIVLSNIGNALYGQRKYDETLDFYQRALTIREKFDANNQVGIVDSLINISNVLRDQRKYNEAIEFQQQALMIQEQNYPSDHVNIAYSLSNIANMQRWKDEHNLSLICEQNCFLMRLKLLPPDHENIGHSLSNIGHIYENLDKTTLALDYYHQALAIYTKCLPSSHYNLCTMQSNIERLSEEL
;
A
#
# COMPACT_ATOMS: atom_id res chain seq x y z
N MET A 1 14.68 -18.28 -26.67
CA MET A 1 14.55 -17.85 -28.07
C MET A 1 13.10 -17.58 -28.30
N ASP A 2 12.74 -16.31 -28.13
CA ASP A 2 11.39 -15.85 -27.98
C ASP A 2 10.59 -16.07 -29.26
N ARG A 3 9.47 -16.80 -29.15
CA ARG A 3 8.46 -16.84 -30.20
C ARG A 3 7.92 -15.41 -30.34
N ILE A 4 8.21 -14.73 -31.44
CA ILE A 4 7.51 -13.49 -31.81
C ILE A 4 6.02 -13.85 -31.88
N SER A 5 5.24 -13.41 -30.88
CA SER A 5 3.92 -13.95 -30.60
C SER A 5 2.86 -13.37 -31.53
N ASN A 6 2.71 -13.91 -32.73
CA ASN A 6 1.43 -13.81 -33.43
C ASN A 6 0.49 -14.89 -32.89
N LYS A 7 0.03 -14.74 -31.65
CA LYS A 7 -1.06 -15.59 -31.15
C LYS A 7 -2.35 -15.05 -31.75
N GLU A 8 -2.99 -15.79 -32.66
CA GLU A 8 -4.31 -15.45 -33.19
C GLU A 8 -5.30 -15.12 -32.05
N ASP A 9 -6.38 -14.40 -32.35
CA ASP A 9 -7.45 -14.13 -31.36
C ASP A 9 -8.14 -15.43 -30.91
N ILE A 10 -7.88 -16.54 -31.63
CA ILE A 10 -8.44 -17.86 -31.44
C ILE A 10 -7.30 -18.88 -31.36
N THR A 11 -7.20 -19.58 -30.23
CA THR A 11 -6.32 -20.74 -30.07
C THR A 11 -7.14 -22.03 -30.24
N LEU A 12 -6.78 -22.88 -31.23
CA LEU A 12 -7.42 -24.18 -31.42
C LEU A 12 -6.69 -25.25 -30.60
N ILE A 13 -7.35 -25.80 -29.60
CA ILE A 13 -6.82 -26.89 -28.77
C ILE A 13 -7.55 -28.17 -29.12
N TRP A 14 -6.81 -29.20 -29.48
CA TRP A 14 -7.31 -30.56 -29.62
C TRP A 14 -6.81 -31.42 -28.46
N PHE A 15 -7.73 -31.95 -27.68
CA PHE A 15 -7.46 -32.95 -26.66
C PHE A 15 -7.96 -34.33 -27.09
N ASP A 16 -7.05 -35.31 -27.07
CA ASP A 16 -7.37 -36.71 -27.32
C ASP A 16 -6.40 -37.60 -26.53
N SER A 17 -6.92 -38.34 -25.56
CA SER A 17 -6.11 -39.21 -24.69
C SER A 17 -5.51 -40.42 -25.44
N LYS A 18 -6.05 -40.76 -26.61
CA LYS A 18 -5.65 -41.91 -27.46
C LYS A 18 -4.86 -41.50 -28.71
N MET A 19 -4.47 -40.23 -28.82
CA MET A 19 -3.90 -39.68 -30.06
C MET A 19 -2.61 -40.37 -30.57
N ASN A 20 -1.82 -40.98 -29.69
CA ASN A 20 -0.49 -41.52 -30.00
C ASN A 20 -0.47 -42.80 -30.87
N SER A 21 -1.62 -43.40 -31.20
CA SER A 21 -1.69 -44.66 -31.95
C SER A 21 -1.98 -44.52 -33.47
N ASN A 22 -2.17 -43.31 -34.01
CA ASN A 22 -2.64 -43.11 -35.39
C ASN A 22 -1.67 -42.32 -36.28
N ASN A 23 -1.32 -42.87 -37.46
CA ASN A 23 -0.54 -42.19 -38.52
C ASN A 23 -1.25 -40.96 -39.14
N HIS A 24 -2.50 -40.70 -38.78
CA HIS A 24 -3.33 -39.62 -39.33
C HIS A 24 -3.11 -38.25 -38.65
N VAL A 25 -2.43 -38.20 -37.50
CA VAL A 25 -2.27 -36.99 -36.67
C VAL A 25 -1.53 -35.86 -37.40
N GLU A 26 -0.46 -36.16 -38.12
CA GLU A 26 0.30 -35.16 -38.88
C GLU A 26 -0.50 -34.61 -40.08
N GLN A 27 -1.34 -35.44 -40.70
CA GLN A 27 -2.24 -35.00 -41.76
C GLN A 27 -3.37 -34.12 -41.21
N THR A 28 -3.94 -34.50 -40.06
CA THR A 28 -4.95 -33.70 -39.34
C THR A 28 -4.40 -32.36 -38.88
N LYS A 29 -3.19 -32.35 -38.29
CA LYS A 29 -2.45 -31.11 -37.98
C LYS A 29 -2.32 -30.23 -39.20
N LYS A 30 -1.92 -30.80 -40.33
CA LYS A 30 -1.73 -30.05 -41.59
C LYS A 30 -3.04 -29.48 -42.15
N GLN A 31 -4.17 -30.18 -42.00
CA GLN A 31 -5.48 -29.68 -42.44
C GLN A 31 -6.03 -28.59 -41.51
N LEU A 32 -5.94 -28.77 -40.19
CA LEU A 32 -6.38 -27.74 -39.24
C LEU A 32 -5.51 -26.47 -39.30
N ARG A 33 -4.20 -26.62 -39.54
CA ARG A 33 -3.28 -25.51 -39.78
C ARG A 33 -3.53 -24.74 -41.08
N GLN A 34 -4.42 -25.22 -41.95
CA GLN A 34 -4.90 -24.42 -43.09
C GLN A 34 -6.05 -23.48 -42.72
N ILE A 35 -6.65 -23.65 -41.53
CA ILE A 35 -7.80 -22.90 -41.03
C ILE A 35 -7.37 -21.93 -39.93
N LEU A 36 -6.67 -22.44 -38.91
CA LEU A 36 -6.11 -21.70 -37.78
C LEU A 36 -4.63 -22.01 -37.66
N ASP A 37 -3.79 -20.99 -37.53
CA ASP A 37 -2.34 -21.17 -37.50
C ASP A 37 -1.88 -21.73 -36.14
N TYR A 38 -2.57 -21.39 -35.05
CA TYR A 38 -2.22 -21.83 -33.71
C TYR A 38 -3.06 -23.04 -33.26
N VAL A 39 -2.63 -24.22 -33.69
CA VAL A 39 -3.24 -25.51 -33.30
C VAL A 39 -2.33 -26.25 -32.31
N ILE A 40 -2.85 -26.50 -31.12
CA ILE A 40 -2.17 -27.22 -30.04
C ILE A 40 -2.85 -28.55 -29.79
N PHE A 41 -2.03 -29.59 -29.57
CA PHE A 41 -2.49 -30.92 -29.27
C PHE A 41 -2.03 -31.31 -27.87
N HIS A 42 -2.97 -31.77 -27.05
CA HIS A 42 -2.69 -32.33 -25.73
C HIS A 42 -3.18 -33.77 -25.67
N THR A 43 -2.34 -34.63 -25.07
CA THR A 43 -2.67 -36.03 -24.74
C THR A 43 -2.89 -36.25 -23.25
N GLN A 44 -2.45 -35.29 -22.42
CA GLN A 44 -2.58 -35.31 -20.96
C GLN A 44 -3.53 -34.21 -20.48
N LEU A 45 -4.51 -34.61 -19.66
CA LEU A 45 -5.59 -33.74 -19.20
C LEU A 45 -5.09 -32.54 -18.37
N GLU A 46 -4.22 -32.78 -17.38
CA GLU A 46 -3.69 -31.74 -16.49
C GLU A 46 -2.91 -30.68 -17.27
N SER A 47 -2.01 -31.13 -18.18
CA SER A 47 -1.26 -30.23 -19.06
C SER A 47 -2.17 -29.37 -19.93
N CYS A 48 -3.26 -29.93 -20.44
CA CYS A 48 -4.25 -29.20 -21.24
C CYS A 48 -4.96 -28.12 -20.41
N ILE A 49 -5.36 -28.43 -19.17
CA ILE A 49 -6.06 -27.49 -18.29
C ILE A 49 -5.12 -26.36 -17.84
N THR A 50 -3.90 -26.68 -17.40
CA THR A 50 -2.91 -25.66 -17.01
C THR A 50 -2.60 -24.73 -18.19
N PHE A 51 -2.49 -25.27 -19.40
CA PHE A 51 -2.27 -24.47 -20.60
C PHE A 51 -3.48 -23.57 -20.91
N ILE A 52 -4.70 -24.11 -20.86
CA ILE A 52 -5.94 -23.32 -21.01
C ILE A 52 -5.98 -22.16 -19.99
N GLN A 53 -5.60 -22.39 -18.73
CA GLN A 53 -5.59 -21.38 -17.66
C GLN A 53 -4.50 -20.32 -17.82
N SER A 54 -3.42 -20.62 -18.55
CA SER A 54 -2.36 -19.65 -18.87
C SER A 54 -2.72 -18.67 -20.00
N ILE A 55 -3.83 -18.93 -20.71
CA ILE A 55 -4.33 -18.07 -21.79
C ILE A 55 -5.31 -17.07 -21.20
N HIS A 56 -4.95 -15.78 -21.17
CA HIS A 56 -5.78 -14.72 -20.59
C HIS A 56 -6.51 -13.85 -21.63
N ASN A 57 -5.96 -13.71 -22.85
CA ASN A 57 -6.40 -12.70 -23.82
C ASN A 57 -6.95 -13.28 -25.14
N GLU A 58 -7.15 -14.59 -25.24
CA GLU A 58 -7.58 -15.27 -26.47
C GLU A 58 -8.82 -16.12 -26.25
N LYS A 59 -9.62 -16.29 -27.30
CA LYS A 59 -10.72 -17.24 -27.33
C LYS A 59 -10.18 -18.63 -27.64
N ILE A 60 -10.68 -19.66 -26.97
CA ILE A 60 -10.26 -21.04 -27.19
C ILE A 60 -11.34 -21.78 -27.95
N PHE A 61 -10.96 -22.33 -29.10
CA PHE A 61 -11.72 -23.35 -29.80
C PHE A 61 -11.21 -24.71 -29.35
N PHE A 62 -12.11 -25.55 -28.84
CA PHE A 62 -11.74 -26.78 -28.19
C PHE A 62 -12.28 -27.99 -28.96
N ILE A 63 -11.40 -28.89 -29.38
CA ILE A 63 -11.76 -30.17 -30.00
C ILE A 63 -11.52 -31.27 -28.96
N SER A 64 -12.52 -32.09 -28.69
CA SER A 64 -12.40 -33.27 -27.84
C SER A 64 -12.77 -34.54 -28.61
N SER A 65 -12.12 -35.66 -28.29
CA SER A 65 -12.65 -36.97 -28.64
C SER A 65 -13.99 -37.20 -27.93
N ILE A 66 -14.89 -38.00 -28.53
CA ILE A 66 -16.17 -38.35 -27.91
C ILE A 66 -16.01 -39.12 -26.58
N TYR A 67 -14.92 -39.87 -26.42
CA TYR A 67 -14.61 -40.64 -25.22
C TYR A 67 -14.15 -39.75 -24.05
N ASP A 68 -13.43 -38.68 -24.38
CA ASP A 68 -12.86 -37.75 -23.41
C ASP A 68 -13.79 -36.57 -23.07
N ALA A 69 -14.80 -36.33 -23.91
CA ALA A 69 -15.66 -35.15 -23.84
C ALA A 69 -16.31 -34.97 -22.46
N LEU A 70 -16.87 -36.02 -21.84
CA LEU A 70 -17.51 -35.90 -20.53
C LEU A 70 -16.54 -35.57 -19.39
N GLN A 71 -15.34 -36.14 -19.42
CA GLN A 71 -14.34 -35.94 -18.37
C GLN A 71 -13.74 -34.54 -18.43
N ILE A 72 -13.50 -34.02 -19.64
CA ILE A 72 -12.92 -32.69 -19.80
C ILE A 72 -13.95 -31.57 -19.61
N LEU A 73 -15.19 -31.77 -20.06
CA LEU A 73 -16.28 -30.80 -19.93
C LEU A 73 -16.54 -30.37 -18.48
N SER A 74 -16.40 -31.27 -17.50
CA SER A 74 -16.60 -30.93 -16.08
C SER A 74 -15.59 -29.91 -15.55
N HIS A 75 -14.39 -29.87 -16.13
CA HIS A 75 -13.29 -28.99 -15.73
C HIS A 75 -13.27 -27.67 -16.52
N ILE A 76 -13.71 -27.71 -17.78
CA ILE A 76 -13.58 -26.57 -18.70
C ILE A 76 -14.87 -25.73 -18.85
N LYS A 77 -16.03 -26.26 -18.44
CA LYS A 77 -17.35 -25.60 -18.62
C LYS A 77 -17.47 -24.19 -18.03
N ASN A 78 -16.75 -23.90 -16.95
CA ASN A 78 -16.85 -22.61 -16.24
C ASN A 78 -15.78 -21.60 -16.67
N LEU A 79 -14.90 -21.95 -17.62
CA LEU A 79 -13.81 -21.07 -18.05
C LEU A 79 -14.32 -20.09 -19.11
N SER A 80 -14.24 -18.79 -18.85
CA SER A 80 -14.72 -17.72 -19.75
C SER A 80 -13.94 -17.65 -21.08
N GLN A 81 -12.68 -18.13 -21.10
CA GLN A 81 -11.83 -18.14 -22.29
C GLN A 81 -12.26 -19.17 -23.36
N ILE A 82 -13.04 -20.20 -23.02
CA ILE A 82 -13.48 -21.22 -24.00
C ILE A 82 -14.74 -20.74 -24.70
N ASP A 83 -14.63 -20.56 -26.00
CA ASP A 83 -15.70 -20.01 -26.82
C ASP A 83 -16.56 -21.12 -27.43
N SER A 84 -15.91 -22.06 -28.11
CA SER A 84 -16.55 -23.07 -28.96
C SER A 84 -15.98 -24.46 -28.72
N ILE A 85 -16.84 -25.47 -28.57
CA ILE A 85 -16.47 -26.87 -28.34
C ILE A 85 -16.96 -27.75 -29.50
N PHE A 86 -16.05 -28.47 -30.12
CA PHE A 86 -16.27 -29.43 -31.19
C PHE A 86 -15.94 -30.84 -30.69
N VAL A 87 -16.78 -31.83 -31.03
CA VAL A 87 -16.49 -33.23 -30.69
C VAL A 87 -16.21 -34.03 -31.96
N PHE A 88 -15.08 -34.73 -31.98
CA PHE A 88 -14.67 -35.56 -33.10
C PHE A 88 -14.78 -37.05 -32.76
N ASN A 89 -15.36 -37.84 -33.68
CA ASN A 89 -15.60 -39.27 -33.52
C ASN A 89 -14.91 -40.08 -34.62
N TRP A 90 -13.87 -40.84 -34.26
CA TRP A 90 -13.10 -41.65 -35.20
C TRP A 90 -13.83 -42.92 -35.69
N GLU A 91 -14.76 -43.48 -34.92
CA GLU A 91 -15.24 -44.87 -35.12
C GLU A 91 -16.69 -44.98 -35.67
N LYS A 92 -17.32 -43.87 -36.10
CA LYS A 92 -18.71 -43.83 -36.64
C LYS A 92 -19.75 -44.58 -35.79
N VAL A 93 -19.58 -44.56 -34.46
CA VAL A 93 -20.57 -45.12 -33.51
C VAL A 93 -21.65 -44.08 -33.19
N ASP A 94 -22.93 -44.46 -33.31
CA ASP A 94 -24.08 -43.56 -33.10
C ASP A 94 -24.30 -43.28 -31.60
N HIS A 95 -23.78 -42.13 -31.13
CA HIS A 95 -23.93 -41.66 -29.75
C HIS A 95 -24.72 -40.34 -29.71
N LYS A 96 -25.94 -40.34 -30.28
CA LYS A 96 -26.84 -39.17 -30.32
C LYS A 96 -27.31 -38.64 -28.96
N ASN A 97 -27.12 -39.38 -27.86
CA ASN A 97 -27.71 -39.05 -26.56
C ASN A 97 -26.78 -38.39 -25.53
N LEU A 98 -25.52 -38.07 -25.87
CA LEU A 98 -24.53 -37.75 -24.83
C LEU A 98 -24.11 -36.28 -24.66
N VAL A 99 -24.38 -35.35 -25.57
CA VAL A 99 -24.05 -33.93 -25.34
C VAL A 99 -24.97 -33.00 -26.14
N LEU A 100 -26.08 -32.53 -25.57
CA LEU A 100 -26.95 -31.55 -26.25
C LEU A 100 -27.46 -30.37 -25.40
N ASN A 101 -27.03 -30.22 -24.15
CA ASN A 101 -27.54 -29.16 -23.26
C ASN A 101 -26.50 -28.10 -22.85
N HIS A 102 -25.54 -27.74 -23.72
CA HIS A 102 -24.57 -26.67 -23.44
C HIS A 102 -24.47 -25.66 -24.60
N SER A 103 -24.60 -24.36 -24.31
CA SER A 103 -24.64 -23.26 -25.31
C SER A 103 -23.37 -23.10 -26.15
N ARG A 104 -22.23 -23.62 -25.67
CA ARG A 104 -20.91 -23.54 -26.33
C ARG A 104 -20.58 -24.74 -27.22
N PHE A 105 -21.48 -25.72 -27.34
CA PHE A 105 -21.27 -26.92 -28.16
C PHE A 105 -21.65 -26.67 -29.62
N ILE A 106 -20.72 -26.86 -30.55
CA ILE A 106 -20.95 -26.57 -31.98
C ILE A 106 -21.50 -27.79 -32.72
N GLY A 107 -20.94 -28.98 -32.49
CA GLY A 107 -21.39 -30.21 -33.15
C GLY A 107 -20.53 -31.44 -32.86
N ILE A 108 -21.04 -32.60 -33.28
CA ILE A 108 -20.30 -33.87 -33.35
C ILE A 108 -19.99 -34.15 -34.82
N TYR A 109 -18.73 -34.45 -35.12
CA TYR A 109 -18.24 -34.67 -36.47
C TYR A 109 -17.54 -36.03 -36.55
N ASP A 110 -17.85 -36.78 -37.60
CA ASP A 110 -17.24 -38.07 -37.93
C ASP A 110 -16.34 -38.00 -39.19
N GLU A 111 -16.33 -36.85 -39.87
CA GLU A 111 -15.46 -36.55 -41.00
C GLU A 111 -14.68 -35.26 -40.76
N LEU A 112 -13.37 -35.31 -40.98
CA LEU A 112 -12.46 -34.20 -40.69
C LEU A 112 -12.73 -32.98 -41.58
N ASP A 113 -13.17 -33.19 -42.82
CA ASP A 113 -13.53 -32.09 -43.73
C ASP A 113 -14.76 -31.31 -43.22
N LEU A 114 -15.75 -31.99 -42.65
CA LEU A 114 -16.94 -31.36 -42.05
C LEU A 114 -16.58 -30.60 -40.76
N LEU A 115 -15.71 -31.17 -39.92
CA LEU A 115 -15.17 -30.47 -38.75
C LEU A 115 -14.43 -29.20 -39.18
N CYS A 116 -13.57 -29.31 -40.20
CA CYS A 116 -12.81 -28.20 -40.77
C CYS A 116 -13.72 -27.09 -41.30
N VAL A 117 -14.77 -27.43 -42.06
CA VAL A 117 -15.77 -26.46 -42.52
C VAL A 117 -16.44 -25.75 -41.35
N SER A 118 -16.84 -26.50 -40.31
CA SER A 118 -17.54 -25.90 -39.18
C SER A 118 -16.64 -25.03 -38.30
N ILE A 119 -15.36 -25.40 -38.14
CA ILE A 119 -14.37 -24.54 -37.49
C ILE A 119 -14.19 -23.25 -38.30
N GLN A 120 -14.05 -23.36 -39.63
CA GLN A 120 -13.93 -22.18 -40.50
C GLN A 120 -15.16 -21.28 -40.40
N GLU A 121 -16.37 -21.83 -40.34
CA GLU A 121 -17.61 -21.06 -40.12
C GLU A 121 -17.59 -20.31 -38.78
N GLN A 122 -17.04 -20.90 -37.72
CA GLN A 122 -16.92 -20.24 -36.41
C GLN A 122 -15.83 -19.16 -36.39
N VAL A 123 -14.71 -19.39 -37.08
CA VAL A 123 -13.67 -18.36 -37.26
C VAL A 123 -14.26 -17.17 -38.04
N ASP A 124 -14.94 -17.44 -39.16
CA ASP A 124 -15.59 -16.42 -39.99
C ASP A 124 -16.69 -15.67 -39.21
N TYR A 125 -17.36 -16.35 -38.27
CA TYR A 125 -18.33 -15.75 -37.35
C TYR A 125 -17.64 -14.78 -36.38
N LEU A 126 -16.59 -15.19 -35.67
CA LEU A 126 -15.88 -14.31 -34.73
C LEU A 126 -15.26 -13.10 -35.44
N ASP A 127 -14.64 -13.28 -36.60
CA ASP A 127 -14.06 -12.19 -37.40
C ASP A 127 -15.09 -11.11 -37.78
N GLN A 128 -16.37 -11.47 -37.92
CA GLN A 128 -17.45 -10.53 -38.27
C GLN A 128 -17.98 -9.72 -37.06
N HIS A 129 -17.67 -10.10 -35.83
CA HIS A 129 -18.24 -9.52 -34.60
C HIS A 129 -17.23 -8.72 -33.75
N LEU A 130 -15.98 -8.60 -34.19
CA LEU A 130 -14.88 -8.01 -33.43
C LEU A 130 -14.67 -6.49 -33.68
N HIS A 131 -15.72 -5.69 -33.87
CA HIS A 131 -15.54 -4.24 -34.05
C HIS A 131 -15.40 -3.54 -32.69
N ILE A 132 -14.30 -2.80 -32.49
CA ILE A 132 -14.07 -2.00 -31.27
C ILE A 132 -14.43 -0.55 -31.55
N PHE A 133 -15.26 0.03 -30.68
CA PHE A 133 -15.72 1.41 -30.76
C PHE A 133 -15.04 2.27 -29.68
N SER A 134 -14.50 3.41 -30.08
CA SER A 134 -13.90 4.40 -29.17
C SER A 134 -14.79 5.65 -29.10
N PHE A 135 -15.17 6.06 -27.90
CA PHE A 135 -16.05 7.21 -27.67
C PHE A 135 -15.26 8.43 -27.21
N PHE A 136 -15.72 9.63 -27.57
CA PHE A 136 -15.06 10.88 -27.22
C PHE A 136 -15.98 11.82 -26.44
N ASP A 137 -15.53 12.30 -25.28
CA ASP A 137 -16.24 13.30 -24.49
C ASP A 137 -15.78 14.72 -24.82
N GLN A 138 -16.70 15.55 -25.31
CA GLN A 138 -16.41 16.95 -25.70
C GLN A 138 -16.27 17.90 -24.50
N ASN A 139 -16.69 17.48 -23.30
CA ASN A 139 -16.65 18.31 -22.09
C ASN A 139 -15.32 18.18 -21.33
N GLU A 140 -14.42 17.27 -21.72
CA GLU A 140 -13.10 17.14 -21.11
C GLU A 140 -12.18 18.32 -21.52
N HIS A 141 -11.38 18.80 -20.57
CA HIS A 141 -10.29 19.75 -20.85
C HIS A 141 -9.03 18.99 -21.30
N TRP A 142 -8.29 19.52 -22.28
CA TRP A 142 -7.02 18.95 -22.77
C TRP A 142 -5.92 19.10 -21.72
N ALA A 143 -6.04 18.33 -20.65
CA ALA A 143 -5.07 18.21 -19.59
C ALA A 143 -3.96 17.22 -20.00
N LYS A 144 -2.88 17.20 -19.21
CA LYS A 144 -1.78 16.25 -19.33
C LYS A 144 -2.26 14.80 -19.14
N ASP A 145 -3.33 14.60 -18.38
CA ASP A 145 -3.86 13.29 -18.01
C ASP A 145 -5.23 13.11 -18.72
N LEU A 146 -5.20 12.63 -19.96
CA LEU A 146 -6.41 12.30 -20.73
C LEU A 146 -7.10 11.07 -20.11
N SER A 147 -8.44 11.04 -20.12
CA SER A 147 -9.13 9.80 -19.79
C SER A 147 -8.75 8.72 -20.81
N LYS A 148 -8.70 7.46 -20.36
CA LYS A 148 -8.35 6.32 -21.23
C LYS A 148 -9.19 6.29 -22.51
N GLN A 149 -10.47 6.68 -22.42
CA GLN A 149 -11.40 6.70 -23.56
C GLN A 149 -11.06 7.81 -24.57
N THR A 150 -10.77 9.03 -24.09
CA THR A 150 -10.38 10.16 -24.95
C THR A 150 -9.02 9.91 -25.60
N ALA A 151 -8.09 9.32 -24.86
CA ALA A 151 -6.79 8.93 -25.41
C ALA A 151 -6.92 7.81 -26.46
N ASP A 152 -7.77 6.81 -26.23
CA ASP A 152 -8.11 5.76 -27.19
C ASP A 152 -8.66 6.33 -28.50
N PHE A 153 -9.56 7.32 -28.43
CA PHE A 153 -10.09 8.00 -29.61
C PHE A 153 -8.97 8.74 -30.37
N LEU A 154 -8.15 9.52 -29.67
CA LEU A 154 -7.05 10.30 -30.29
C LEU A 154 -5.97 9.42 -30.91
N TRP A 155 -5.77 8.21 -30.39
CA TRP A 155 -4.75 7.26 -30.84
C TRP A 155 -4.89 6.98 -32.34
N PHE A 156 -6.09 6.61 -32.81
CA PHE A 156 -6.33 6.31 -34.23
C PHE A 156 -6.25 7.56 -35.11
N GLN A 157 -6.72 8.70 -34.58
CA GLN A 157 -6.70 9.98 -35.30
C GLN A 157 -5.26 10.42 -35.60
N LEU A 158 -4.35 10.25 -34.64
CA LEU A 158 -2.92 10.58 -34.79
C LEU A 158 -2.15 9.51 -35.57
N TYR A 159 -2.42 8.22 -35.33
CA TYR A 159 -1.74 7.11 -36.00
C TYR A 159 -1.82 7.23 -37.54
N HIS A 160 -3.01 7.58 -38.05
CA HIS A 160 -3.22 7.78 -39.49
C HIS A 160 -2.22 8.77 -40.10
N ASP A 161 -1.94 9.89 -39.41
CA ASP A 161 -0.99 10.90 -39.90
C ASP A 161 0.47 10.47 -39.70
N VAL A 162 0.76 9.77 -38.59
CA VAL A 162 2.09 9.22 -38.30
C VAL A 162 2.52 8.20 -39.35
N LEU A 163 1.59 7.36 -39.83
CA LEU A 163 1.83 6.34 -40.85
C LEU A 163 2.47 6.91 -42.13
N PHE A 164 2.06 8.10 -42.57
CA PHE A 164 2.63 8.75 -43.75
C PHE A 164 4.07 9.26 -43.54
N GLN A 165 4.50 9.37 -42.28
CA GLN A 165 5.83 9.84 -41.87
C GLN A 165 6.77 8.71 -41.43
N LEU A 166 6.28 7.47 -41.38
CA LEU A 166 7.11 6.27 -41.16
C LEU A 166 7.85 5.86 -42.45
N THR A 167 8.90 5.07 -42.29
CA THR A 167 9.75 4.61 -43.39
C THR A 167 8.94 3.73 -44.35
N HIS A 168 9.12 3.97 -45.65
CA HIS A 168 8.47 3.23 -46.73
C HIS A 168 9.51 2.98 -47.82
N ASN A 169 10.37 2.01 -47.55
CA ASN A 169 11.47 1.54 -48.39
C ASN A 169 11.36 0.02 -48.59
N GLU A 170 12.18 -0.55 -49.47
CA GLU A 170 12.20 -1.99 -49.70
C GLU A 170 12.57 -2.80 -48.45
N GLU A 171 13.30 -2.22 -47.50
CA GLU A 171 13.60 -2.84 -46.20
C GLU A 171 12.33 -3.05 -45.37
N ALA A 172 11.48 -2.03 -45.25
CA ALA A 172 10.16 -2.15 -44.60
C ALA A 172 9.25 -3.18 -45.30
N LYS A 173 9.35 -3.30 -46.63
CA LYS A 173 8.64 -4.34 -47.38
C LYS A 173 9.18 -5.74 -47.04
N GLN A 174 10.49 -5.88 -46.90
CA GLN A 174 11.15 -7.13 -46.56
C GLN A 174 10.83 -7.55 -45.11
N GLU A 175 10.84 -6.60 -44.17
CA GLU A 175 10.41 -6.82 -42.77
C GLU A 175 8.99 -7.36 -42.71
N LEU A 176 8.04 -6.74 -43.45
CA LEU A 176 6.67 -7.23 -43.56
C LEU A 176 6.63 -8.68 -44.08
N ILE A 177 7.40 -8.99 -45.12
CA ILE A 177 7.41 -10.33 -45.74
C ILE A 177 7.99 -11.37 -44.78
N ASP A 178 9.09 -11.05 -44.10
CA ASP A 178 9.75 -11.96 -43.17
C ASP A 178 8.91 -12.17 -41.91
N ALA A 179 8.23 -11.12 -41.42
CA ALA A 179 7.23 -11.24 -40.37
C ALA A 179 6.08 -12.18 -40.80
N CYS A 180 5.53 -11.99 -42.02
CA CYS A 180 4.49 -12.88 -42.55
C CYS A 180 4.98 -14.33 -42.66
N ARG A 181 6.20 -14.57 -43.14
CA ARG A 181 6.78 -15.93 -43.24
C ARG A 181 6.97 -16.57 -41.87
N SER A 182 7.37 -15.77 -40.87
CA SER A 182 7.51 -16.23 -39.49
C SER A 182 6.14 -16.59 -38.89
N TYR A 183 5.16 -15.71 -39.07
CA TYR A 183 3.79 -15.90 -38.58
C TYR A 183 3.10 -17.13 -39.18
N TYR A 184 3.24 -17.33 -40.50
CA TYR A 184 2.60 -18.43 -41.23
C TYR A 184 3.54 -19.60 -41.55
N ARG A 185 4.62 -19.79 -40.77
CA ARG A 185 5.69 -20.77 -41.05
C ARG A 185 5.20 -22.19 -41.33
N ASP A 186 4.09 -22.58 -40.69
CA ASP A 186 3.51 -23.92 -40.78
C ASP A 186 2.24 -23.99 -41.66
N ASN A 187 1.83 -22.88 -42.29
CA ASN A 187 0.65 -22.79 -43.15
C ASN A 187 1.05 -22.71 -44.63
N ALA A 188 1.06 -23.86 -45.31
CA ALA A 188 1.50 -23.95 -46.70
C ALA A 188 0.68 -23.10 -47.69
N LYS A 189 -0.61 -22.88 -47.41
CA LYS A 189 -1.51 -22.09 -48.26
C LYS A 189 -1.18 -20.61 -48.17
N GLU A 190 -1.02 -20.09 -46.96
CA GLU A 190 -0.63 -18.69 -46.75
C GLU A 190 0.81 -18.44 -47.20
N LEU A 191 1.76 -19.37 -46.98
CA LEU A 191 3.13 -19.24 -47.50
C LEU A 191 3.19 -19.14 -49.03
N GLN A 192 2.34 -19.89 -49.75
CA GLN A 192 2.23 -19.77 -51.20
C GLN A 192 1.69 -18.37 -51.60
N MET A 193 0.71 -17.85 -50.85
CA MET A 193 0.14 -16.53 -51.06
C MET A 193 1.15 -15.41 -50.74
N ILE A 194 1.96 -15.55 -49.69
CA ILE A 194 3.05 -14.64 -49.32
C ILE A 194 4.12 -14.63 -50.41
N LYS A 195 4.51 -15.80 -50.94
CA LYS A 195 5.46 -15.89 -52.06
C LYS A 195 4.89 -15.21 -53.32
N LYS A 196 3.58 -15.33 -53.55
CA LYS A 196 2.91 -14.62 -54.65
C LYS A 196 2.93 -13.11 -54.43
N PHE A 197 2.62 -12.66 -53.21
CA PHE A 197 2.66 -11.26 -52.84
C PHE A 197 4.07 -10.66 -53.02
N GLU A 198 5.12 -11.32 -52.55
CA GLU A 198 6.52 -10.87 -52.69
C GLU A 198 6.92 -10.62 -54.15
N ASN A 199 6.49 -11.49 -55.07
CA ASN A 199 6.87 -11.41 -56.49
C ASN A 199 5.98 -10.47 -57.32
N GLU A 200 4.69 -10.37 -57.00
CA GLU A 200 3.69 -9.71 -57.86
C GLU A 200 3.16 -8.38 -57.30
N TYR A 201 3.34 -8.09 -56.01
CA TYR A 201 2.70 -6.94 -55.36
C TYR A 201 3.19 -5.59 -55.89
N ARG A 202 2.23 -4.70 -56.16
CA ARG A 202 2.42 -3.28 -56.52
C ARG A 202 1.60 -2.40 -55.57
N SER A 203 2.16 -1.25 -55.19
CA SER A 203 1.53 -0.30 -54.27
C SER A 203 0.14 0.19 -54.69
N GLU A 204 -0.16 0.23 -55.99
CA GLU A 204 -1.47 0.61 -56.55
C GLU A 204 -2.55 -0.47 -56.37
N GLU A 205 -2.17 -1.69 -55.99
CA GLU A 205 -3.07 -2.84 -55.83
C GLU A 205 -3.33 -3.17 -54.35
N ALA A 206 -2.88 -2.33 -53.41
CA ALA A 206 -3.00 -2.59 -51.97
C ALA A 206 -4.44 -2.86 -51.54
N LEU A 207 -5.40 -2.07 -52.03
CA LEU A 207 -6.82 -2.27 -51.74
C LEU A 207 -7.32 -3.64 -52.27
N GLN A 208 -6.88 -4.06 -53.45
CA GLN A 208 -7.24 -5.37 -54.01
C GLN A 208 -6.70 -6.52 -53.17
N TRP A 209 -5.45 -6.40 -52.70
CA TRP A 209 -4.82 -7.41 -51.85
C TRP A 209 -5.47 -7.49 -50.47
N TYR A 210 -5.91 -6.37 -49.91
CA TYR A 210 -6.70 -6.32 -48.69
C TYR A 210 -8.07 -7.00 -48.86
N LEU A 211 -8.77 -6.73 -49.97
CA LEU A 211 -10.09 -7.29 -50.27
C LEU A 211 -10.09 -8.79 -50.59
N LYS A 212 -8.93 -9.39 -50.91
CA LYS A 212 -8.79 -10.86 -51.08
C LYS A 212 -9.02 -11.65 -49.78
N LYS A 213 -9.17 -10.98 -48.62
CA LYS A 213 -9.29 -11.60 -47.28
C LYS A 213 -8.19 -12.65 -47.02
N SER A 214 -6.96 -12.31 -47.41
CA SER A 214 -5.75 -13.14 -47.22
C SER A 214 -5.10 -12.88 -45.86
N PHE A 215 -3.90 -13.45 -45.62
CA PHE A 215 -3.08 -13.17 -44.44
C PHE A 215 -3.00 -11.69 -44.02
N LEU A 216 -2.87 -10.76 -44.97
CA LEU A 216 -2.78 -9.32 -44.70
C LEU A 216 -4.06 -8.78 -44.03
N HIS A 217 -5.23 -9.23 -44.47
CA HIS A 217 -6.51 -8.78 -43.92
C HIS A 217 -6.67 -9.18 -42.45
N LYS A 218 -6.27 -10.41 -42.10
CA LYS A 218 -6.35 -10.94 -40.74
C LYS A 218 -5.43 -10.18 -39.78
N ILE A 219 -4.14 -10.05 -40.14
CA ILE A 219 -3.15 -9.41 -39.26
C ILE A 219 -3.45 -7.92 -39.08
N ILE A 220 -3.75 -7.20 -40.16
CA ILE A 220 -3.98 -5.76 -40.09
C ILE A 220 -5.19 -5.42 -39.23
N ASN A 221 -6.31 -6.12 -39.43
CA ASN A 221 -7.50 -5.86 -38.63
C ASN A 221 -7.28 -6.21 -37.15
N LYS A 222 -6.55 -7.29 -36.87
CA LYS A 222 -6.18 -7.62 -35.49
C LYS A 222 -5.28 -6.56 -34.86
N ALA A 223 -4.23 -6.12 -35.56
CA ALA A 223 -3.30 -5.13 -35.06
C ALA A 223 -3.99 -3.78 -34.81
N LEU A 224 -4.92 -3.37 -35.69
CA LEU A 224 -5.76 -2.19 -35.50
C LEU A 224 -6.70 -2.34 -34.29
N ARG A 225 -7.34 -3.49 -34.09
CA ARG A 225 -8.21 -3.75 -32.93
C ARG A 225 -7.44 -3.70 -31.61
N THR A 226 -6.30 -4.38 -31.56
CA THR A 226 -5.48 -4.50 -30.35
C THR A 226 -4.63 -3.27 -30.07
N LYS A 227 -4.58 -2.30 -31.00
CA LYS A 227 -3.63 -1.17 -30.96
C LYS A 227 -2.19 -1.65 -30.80
N ASP A 228 -1.85 -2.77 -31.43
CA ASP A 228 -0.50 -3.32 -31.41
C ASP A 228 0.36 -2.51 -32.39
N PHE A 229 1.01 -1.47 -31.86
CA PHE A 229 1.86 -0.60 -32.64
C PHE A 229 3.01 -1.37 -33.32
N ASP A 230 3.59 -2.38 -32.66
CA ASP A 230 4.75 -3.09 -33.19
C ASP A 230 4.37 -3.91 -34.44
N GLN A 231 3.19 -4.54 -34.41
CA GLN A 231 2.62 -5.16 -35.60
C GLN A 231 2.27 -4.12 -36.66
N LEU A 232 1.66 -3.00 -36.30
CA LEU A 232 1.30 -1.96 -37.25
C LEU A 232 2.52 -1.32 -37.93
N ASP A 233 3.61 -1.13 -37.19
CA ASP A 233 4.88 -0.62 -37.69
C ASP A 233 5.58 -1.65 -38.59
N THR A 234 5.57 -2.93 -38.22
CA THR A 234 6.06 -4.01 -39.09
C THR A 234 5.30 -4.03 -40.43
N PHE A 235 4.00 -3.72 -40.42
CA PHE A 235 3.14 -3.71 -41.60
C PHE A 235 2.99 -2.32 -42.26
N ARG A 236 3.78 -1.32 -41.83
CA ARG A 236 3.70 0.09 -42.27
C ARG A 236 3.77 0.26 -43.77
N TYR A 237 4.55 -0.57 -44.47
CA TYR A 237 4.70 -0.51 -45.93
C TYR A 237 3.34 -0.69 -46.63
N PHE A 238 2.66 -1.81 -46.33
CA PHE A 238 1.38 -2.14 -46.93
C PHE A 238 0.26 -1.22 -46.42
N MET A 239 0.25 -0.90 -45.13
CA MET A 239 -0.73 0.01 -44.53
C MET A 239 -0.72 1.38 -45.20
N ARG A 240 0.47 1.96 -45.43
CA ARG A 240 0.60 3.25 -46.12
C ARG A 240 0.09 3.21 -47.56
N ASP A 241 0.39 2.14 -48.29
CA ASP A 241 -0.12 1.96 -49.66
C ASP A 241 -1.64 1.77 -49.69
N LEU A 242 -2.18 1.01 -48.73
CA LEU A 242 -3.61 0.81 -48.57
C LEU A 242 -4.33 2.14 -48.30
N THR A 243 -3.87 2.94 -47.32
CA THR A 243 -4.46 4.25 -47.03
C THR A 243 -4.37 5.21 -48.22
N LYS A 244 -3.26 5.21 -48.98
CA LYS A 244 -3.17 5.98 -50.24
C LYS A 244 -4.22 5.56 -51.27
N ASN A 245 -4.42 4.24 -51.44
CA ASN A 245 -5.44 3.72 -52.35
C ASN A 245 -6.85 4.18 -51.92
N PHE A 246 -7.15 4.15 -50.61
CA PHE A 246 -8.40 4.68 -50.05
C PHE A 246 -8.62 6.17 -50.40
N VAL A 247 -7.60 7.01 -50.22
CA VAL A 247 -7.67 8.45 -50.58
C VAL A 247 -7.95 8.65 -52.07
N GLN A 248 -7.27 7.88 -52.93
CA GLN A 248 -7.46 7.97 -54.39
C GLN A 248 -8.88 7.56 -54.81
N GLU A 249 -9.42 6.47 -54.26
CA GLU A 249 -10.79 6.03 -54.55
C GLU A 249 -11.84 7.02 -54.03
N HIS A 250 -11.61 7.62 -52.86
CA HIS A 250 -12.47 8.67 -52.32
C HIS A 250 -12.53 9.89 -53.26
N GLN A 251 -11.38 10.36 -53.75
CA GLN A 251 -11.30 11.51 -54.68
C GLN A 251 -12.05 11.25 -56.00
N LYS A 252 -11.97 10.03 -56.56
CA LYS A 252 -12.73 9.63 -57.75
C LYS A 252 -14.24 9.74 -57.52
N LYS A 253 -14.72 9.36 -56.33
CA LYS A 253 -16.16 9.36 -55.99
C LYS A 253 -16.72 10.75 -55.72
N VAL A 254 -15.95 11.64 -55.07
CA VAL A 254 -16.32 13.06 -54.86
C VAL A 254 -16.60 13.76 -56.20
N GLN A 255 -15.86 13.41 -57.25
CA GLN A 255 -16.03 13.98 -58.60
C GLN A 255 -17.31 13.52 -59.32
N SER A 256 -17.92 12.40 -58.91
CA SER A 256 -19.12 11.83 -59.58
C SER A 256 -20.48 12.42 -59.14
N GLY A 257 -20.48 13.33 -58.14
CA GLY A 257 -21.61 14.17 -57.71
C GLY A 257 -22.98 13.51 -57.52
N LYS A 258 -23.38 13.18 -56.27
CA LYS A 258 -24.77 12.85 -55.86
C LYS A 258 -25.00 12.90 -54.33
N GLU A 259 -26.27 13.06 -53.95
CA GLU A 259 -26.91 13.37 -52.63
C GLU A 259 -26.57 12.47 -51.42
N ILE A 260 -27.03 12.91 -50.23
CA ILE A 260 -27.05 12.20 -48.94
C ILE A 260 -27.56 10.77 -49.12
N ARG A 261 -26.78 9.77 -48.66
CA ARG A 261 -27.13 8.34 -48.72
C ARG A 261 -27.14 7.75 -47.31
N PHE A 262 -28.00 6.75 -47.11
CA PHE A 262 -27.93 5.88 -45.94
C PHE A 262 -27.11 4.64 -46.26
N LEU A 263 -26.22 4.29 -45.35
CA LEU A 263 -25.44 3.07 -45.38
C LEU A 263 -25.80 2.23 -44.16
N TYR A 264 -25.86 0.92 -44.37
CA TYR A 264 -26.30 -0.02 -43.36
C TYR A 264 -25.21 -1.01 -43.04
N ARG A 265 -25.13 -1.41 -41.78
CA ARG A 265 -24.29 -2.52 -41.33
C ARG A 265 -25.00 -3.28 -40.22
N GLY A 266 -25.24 -4.56 -40.45
CA GLY A 266 -25.73 -5.46 -39.41
C GLY A 266 -24.57 -5.99 -38.57
N ILE A 267 -24.65 -5.78 -37.27
CA ILE A 267 -23.72 -6.33 -36.28
C ILE A 267 -24.51 -6.97 -35.13
N LYS A 268 -23.80 -7.54 -34.15
CA LYS A 268 -24.40 -7.88 -32.86
C LYS A 268 -23.52 -7.35 -31.76
N LEU A 269 -24.15 -6.84 -30.71
CA LEU A 269 -23.49 -6.23 -29.56
C LEU A 269 -23.97 -6.92 -28.28
N THR A 270 -23.15 -6.86 -27.23
CA THR A 270 -23.57 -7.29 -25.89
C THR A 270 -24.49 -6.24 -25.25
N SER A 271 -25.19 -6.63 -24.18
CA SER A 271 -25.99 -5.70 -23.38
C SER A 271 -25.18 -4.49 -22.88
N ASP A 272 -23.94 -4.74 -22.41
CA ASP A 272 -23.04 -3.70 -21.89
C ASP A 272 -22.58 -2.74 -22.99
N GLU A 273 -22.33 -3.25 -24.20
CA GLU A 273 -21.97 -2.41 -25.34
C GLU A 273 -23.13 -1.50 -25.75
N ILE A 274 -24.36 -2.03 -25.77
CA ILE A 274 -25.57 -1.24 -26.06
C ILE A 274 -25.77 -0.16 -24.99
N GLU A 275 -25.51 -0.46 -23.71
CA GLU A 275 -25.57 0.53 -22.64
C GLU A 275 -24.54 1.65 -22.84
N LYS A 276 -23.30 1.33 -23.22
CA LYS A 276 -22.29 2.33 -23.59
C LYS A 276 -22.75 3.23 -24.74
N PHE A 277 -23.37 2.67 -25.78
CA PHE A 277 -23.95 3.47 -26.85
C PHE A 277 -25.05 4.41 -26.33
N LYS A 278 -25.93 3.96 -25.42
CA LYS A 278 -26.96 4.82 -24.81
C LYS A 278 -26.35 5.97 -24.02
N GLU A 279 -25.37 5.70 -23.16
CA GLU A 279 -24.67 6.69 -22.33
C GLU A 279 -23.95 7.77 -23.16
N ASN A 280 -23.49 7.39 -24.37
CA ASN A 280 -22.75 8.27 -25.26
C ASN A 280 -23.59 8.88 -26.39
N THR A 281 -24.93 8.86 -26.27
CA THR A 281 -25.82 9.52 -27.23
C THR A 281 -25.49 11.02 -27.33
N GLY A 282 -25.34 11.55 -28.55
CA GLY A 282 -24.92 12.92 -28.83
C GLY A 282 -23.40 13.13 -28.90
N LYS A 283 -22.60 12.13 -28.52
CA LYS A 283 -21.12 12.18 -28.57
C LYS A 283 -20.57 11.62 -29.89
N LEU A 284 -19.25 11.71 -30.06
CA LEU A 284 -18.53 11.15 -31.20
C LEU A 284 -18.06 9.73 -30.90
N VAL A 285 -18.13 8.88 -31.92
CA VAL A 285 -17.61 7.51 -31.92
C VAL A 285 -16.68 7.32 -33.11
N SER A 286 -15.56 6.65 -32.88
CA SER A 286 -14.63 6.18 -33.91
C SER A 286 -14.61 4.66 -33.91
N ILE A 287 -14.37 4.08 -35.09
CA ILE A 287 -14.26 2.63 -35.26
C ILE A 287 -12.79 2.30 -35.43
N ASN A 288 -12.28 1.41 -34.57
CA ASN A 288 -10.87 1.05 -34.51
C ASN A 288 -10.51 0.07 -35.64
N GLY A 289 -10.51 0.56 -36.88
CA GLY A 289 -10.17 -0.20 -38.09
C GLY A 289 -11.08 0.08 -39.30
N PHE A 290 -10.87 -0.66 -40.39
CA PHE A 290 -11.64 -0.49 -41.61
C PHE A 290 -13.08 -0.98 -41.43
N PHE A 291 -14.06 -0.15 -41.80
CA PHE A 291 -15.46 -0.43 -41.52
C PHE A 291 -16.29 -0.61 -42.80
N THR A 292 -16.66 -1.85 -43.08
CA THR A 292 -17.43 -2.24 -44.27
C THR A 292 -18.93 -2.02 -44.07
N THR A 293 -19.57 -1.34 -45.02
CA THR A 293 -21.01 -1.00 -45.01
C THR A 293 -21.64 -1.30 -46.36
N SER A 294 -22.96 -1.46 -46.39
CA SER A 294 -23.71 -1.75 -47.62
C SER A 294 -24.80 -0.71 -47.87
N SER A 295 -25.09 -0.42 -49.14
CA SER A 295 -26.23 0.42 -49.53
C SER A 295 -27.59 -0.27 -49.33
N LEU A 296 -27.62 -1.60 -49.15
CA LEU A 296 -28.86 -2.37 -48.98
C LEU A 296 -29.16 -2.67 -47.51
N ARG A 297 -30.26 -2.08 -47.01
CA ARG A 297 -30.77 -2.35 -45.65
C ARG A 297 -31.11 -3.82 -45.44
N SER A 298 -31.76 -4.47 -46.41
CA SER A 298 -32.19 -5.87 -46.31
C SER A 298 -31.01 -6.85 -46.17
N THR A 299 -29.92 -6.64 -46.91
CA THR A 299 -28.71 -7.46 -46.81
C THR A 299 -28.05 -7.33 -45.44
N SER A 300 -27.95 -6.10 -44.92
CA SER A 300 -27.39 -5.82 -43.59
C SER A 300 -28.28 -6.37 -42.47
N LEU A 301 -29.60 -6.25 -42.60
CA LEU A 301 -30.55 -6.81 -41.66
C LEU A 301 -30.46 -8.34 -41.59
N ASN A 302 -30.39 -9.00 -42.75
CA ASN A 302 -30.19 -10.44 -42.84
C ASN A 302 -28.84 -10.87 -42.23
N GLN A 303 -27.82 -10.01 -42.28
CA GLN A 303 -26.53 -10.25 -41.64
C GLN A 303 -26.64 -10.20 -40.10
N ALA A 304 -27.30 -9.17 -39.54
CA ALA A 304 -27.51 -9.05 -38.09
C ALA A 304 -28.40 -10.18 -37.53
N MET A 305 -29.43 -10.58 -38.29
CA MET A 305 -30.44 -11.56 -37.89
C MET A 305 -30.02 -13.02 -38.04
N LYS A 306 -28.77 -13.30 -38.47
CA LYS A 306 -28.25 -14.67 -38.44
C LYS A 306 -28.28 -15.19 -36.99
N PRO A 307 -28.84 -16.36 -36.70
CA PRO A 307 -28.98 -16.84 -35.33
C PRO A 307 -27.62 -16.93 -34.59
N SER A 308 -27.52 -16.27 -33.43
CA SER A 308 -26.42 -16.47 -32.47
C SER A 308 -26.70 -17.70 -31.63
N ARG A 309 -25.67 -18.47 -31.25
CA ARG A 309 -25.85 -19.62 -30.33
C ARG A 309 -25.68 -19.26 -28.84
N THR A 310 -25.06 -18.11 -28.55
CA THR A 310 -25.00 -17.48 -27.22
C THR A 310 -26.11 -16.43 -27.11
N ASN A 311 -26.89 -16.46 -26.03
CA ASN A 311 -27.95 -15.46 -25.76
C ASN A 311 -27.41 -14.06 -25.41
N ASP A 312 -26.09 -13.90 -25.29
CA ASP A 312 -25.45 -12.67 -24.81
C ASP A 312 -25.29 -11.58 -25.90
N PHE A 313 -25.49 -11.93 -27.18
CA PHE A 313 -25.35 -10.99 -28.31
C PHE A 313 -26.69 -10.68 -28.94
N ILE A 314 -27.00 -9.38 -28.98
CA ILE A 314 -28.27 -8.83 -29.44
C ILE A 314 -28.05 -8.26 -30.85
N PRO A 315 -28.93 -8.57 -31.83
CA PRO A 315 -28.80 -8.03 -33.18
C PRO A 315 -28.97 -6.52 -33.18
N VAL A 316 -28.07 -5.84 -33.90
CA VAL A 316 -28.03 -4.39 -34.03
C VAL A 316 -27.89 -4.01 -35.50
N LEU A 317 -28.73 -3.09 -35.96
CA LEU A 317 -28.60 -2.45 -37.25
C LEU A 317 -28.01 -1.05 -37.05
N LEU A 318 -26.82 -0.83 -37.60
CA LEU A 318 -26.22 0.49 -37.71
C LEU A 318 -26.77 1.18 -38.96
N GLU A 319 -27.42 2.33 -38.78
CA GLU A 319 -27.88 3.20 -39.85
C GLU A 319 -27.00 4.46 -39.88
N ILE A 320 -26.25 4.61 -40.96
CA ILE A 320 -25.23 5.65 -41.08
C ILE A 320 -25.66 6.63 -42.16
N GLN A 321 -25.98 7.85 -41.75
CA GLN A 321 -26.19 8.96 -42.65
C GLN A 321 -24.85 9.48 -43.15
N PHE A 322 -24.70 9.51 -44.47
CA PHE A 322 -23.44 9.83 -45.14
C PHE A 322 -23.66 10.90 -46.22
N ASN A 323 -22.91 12.01 -46.14
CA ASN A 323 -22.95 13.09 -47.12
C ASN A 323 -21.55 13.37 -47.70
N LEU A 324 -21.36 12.98 -48.96
CA LEU A 324 -20.11 13.14 -49.71
C LEU A 324 -19.65 14.60 -49.90
N GLN A 325 -20.55 15.59 -49.83
CA GLN A 325 -20.17 17.00 -50.04
C GLN A 325 -19.68 17.69 -48.77
N ASN A 326 -20.15 17.25 -47.59
CA ASN A 326 -19.82 17.85 -46.30
C ASN A 326 -18.64 17.17 -45.61
N LEU A 327 -18.29 15.95 -46.02
CA LEU A 327 -17.11 15.24 -45.55
C LEU A 327 -15.89 15.71 -46.36
N SER A 328 -15.04 16.56 -45.78
CA SER A 328 -13.71 16.83 -46.34
C SER A 328 -12.82 15.58 -46.15
N ASN A 329 -11.52 15.66 -46.48
CA ASN A 329 -10.53 14.55 -46.43
C ASN A 329 -10.42 13.72 -45.11
N SER A 330 -11.29 13.91 -44.11
CA SER A 330 -11.31 13.23 -42.81
C SER A 330 -12.07 11.90 -42.76
N ALA A 331 -13.14 11.71 -43.53
CA ALA A 331 -13.87 10.43 -43.60
C ALA A 331 -13.70 9.80 -44.98
N ILE A 332 -12.55 9.15 -45.18
CA ILE A 332 -12.17 8.55 -46.46
C ILE A 332 -12.97 7.26 -46.66
N VAL A 333 -13.49 7.08 -47.89
CA VAL A 333 -14.27 5.89 -48.26
C VAL A 333 -13.79 5.31 -49.58
N ALA A 334 -13.79 3.98 -49.70
CA ALA A 334 -13.54 3.28 -50.96
C ALA A 334 -14.74 2.44 -51.38
N ASN A 335 -15.00 2.38 -52.68
CA ASN A 335 -16.02 1.52 -53.27
C ASN A 335 -15.41 0.17 -53.64
N THR A 336 -16.05 -0.93 -53.23
CA THR A 336 -15.54 -2.29 -53.47
C THR A 336 -16.17 -2.98 -54.69
N VAL A 337 -17.17 -2.37 -55.33
CA VAL A 337 -17.97 -2.96 -56.40
C VAL A 337 -17.14 -3.38 -57.62
N HIS A 338 -16.08 -2.64 -57.94
CA HIS A 338 -15.20 -2.95 -59.08
C HIS A 338 -14.28 -4.16 -58.84
N PHE A 339 -14.24 -4.69 -57.61
CA PHE A 339 -13.34 -5.78 -57.22
C PHE A 339 -14.08 -7.09 -56.87
N SER A 340 -15.41 -7.11 -56.90
CA SER A 340 -16.20 -8.32 -56.64
C SER A 340 -16.20 -9.25 -57.86
N LYS A 341 -16.22 -10.58 -57.63
CA LYS A 341 -16.24 -11.60 -58.71
C LYS A 341 -17.55 -11.62 -59.53
N LEU A 342 -18.58 -10.92 -59.06
CA LEU A 342 -19.91 -10.79 -59.66
C LEU A 342 -20.36 -9.33 -59.48
N PRO A 343 -20.04 -8.41 -60.41
CA PRO A 343 -20.52 -7.05 -60.33
C PRO A 343 -22.04 -7.04 -60.54
N CYS A 344 -22.79 -6.75 -59.48
CA CYS A 344 -24.21 -6.45 -59.56
C CYS A 344 -24.35 -4.93 -59.51
N GLU A 345 -24.98 -4.32 -60.53
CA GLU A 345 -25.09 -2.85 -60.66
C GLU A 345 -25.90 -2.18 -59.52
N GLU A 346 -26.60 -2.97 -58.69
CA GLU A 346 -27.50 -2.48 -57.63
C GLU A 346 -26.90 -2.54 -56.19
N GLN A 347 -25.74 -3.17 -55.99
CA GLN A 347 -25.08 -3.23 -54.68
C GLN A 347 -23.85 -2.33 -54.66
N GLU A 348 -23.82 -1.30 -53.80
CA GLU A 348 -22.62 -0.53 -53.47
C GLU A 348 -22.15 -0.87 -52.05
N ASP A 349 -21.10 -1.70 -51.94
CA ASP A 349 -20.42 -1.95 -50.67
C ASP A 349 -19.28 -0.92 -50.49
N ILE A 350 -19.40 -0.11 -49.44
CA ILE A 350 -18.50 1.00 -49.12
C ILE A 350 -17.69 0.66 -47.87
N ILE A 351 -16.38 0.85 -47.92
CA ILE A 351 -15.49 0.70 -46.77
C ILE A 351 -15.04 2.09 -46.30
N PHE A 352 -15.31 2.40 -45.03
CA PHE A 352 -14.72 3.53 -44.34
C PHE A 352 -13.29 3.19 -43.90
N ASP A 353 -12.39 4.16 -44.04
CA ASP A 353 -11.05 4.09 -43.49
C ASP A 353 -11.08 4.05 -41.95
N SER A 354 -10.01 3.54 -41.37
CA SER A 354 -9.68 3.47 -39.94
C SER A 354 -9.76 4.80 -39.18
N ASN A 355 -9.80 5.94 -39.88
CA ASN A 355 -9.88 7.27 -39.27
C ASN A 355 -11.32 7.84 -39.23
N ALA A 356 -12.31 7.09 -39.73
CA ALA A 356 -13.68 7.59 -39.81
C ALA A 356 -14.29 7.84 -38.42
N THR A 357 -14.95 8.99 -38.29
CA THR A 357 -15.68 9.38 -37.08
C THR A 357 -17.15 9.59 -37.36
N PHE A 358 -17.99 9.20 -36.41
CA PHE A 358 -19.43 9.28 -36.50
C PHE A 358 -20.00 9.97 -35.27
N ARG A 359 -21.01 10.82 -35.45
CA ARG A 359 -21.82 11.33 -34.35
C ARG A 359 -22.94 10.36 -34.07
N LEU A 360 -23.11 9.99 -32.81
CA LEU A 360 -24.17 9.10 -32.36
C LEU A 360 -25.45 9.92 -32.11
N GLU A 361 -26.49 9.69 -32.91
CA GLU A 361 -27.73 10.48 -32.83
C GLU A 361 -28.77 9.85 -31.91
N SER A 362 -29.06 8.56 -32.09
CA SER A 362 -30.00 7.86 -31.22
C SER A 362 -29.78 6.34 -31.21
N VAL A 363 -30.19 5.72 -30.11
CA VAL A 363 -30.17 4.27 -29.88
C VAL A 363 -31.59 3.85 -29.50
N LYS A 364 -32.27 3.09 -30.36
CA LYS A 364 -33.68 2.71 -30.20
C LYS A 364 -33.87 1.23 -30.52
N MET A 365 -34.96 0.64 -30.05
CA MET A 365 -35.32 -0.75 -30.33
C MET A 365 -36.52 -0.77 -31.28
N GLU A 366 -36.41 -1.49 -32.41
CA GLU A 366 -37.42 -1.65 -33.44
C GLU A 366 -37.52 -3.13 -33.83
N ASP A 367 -38.71 -3.73 -33.77
CA ASP A 367 -39.00 -5.11 -34.21
C ASP A 367 -37.95 -6.16 -33.75
N ASP A 368 -37.67 -6.19 -32.44
CA ASP A 368 -36.69 -7.09 -31.79
C ASP A 368 -35.21 -6.89 -32.21
N ILE A 369 -34.87 -5.73 -32.79
CA ILE A 369 -33.51 -5.34 -33.19
C ILE A 369 -33.20 -3.94 -32.63
N TRP A 370 -31.96 -3.71 -32.19
CA TRP A 370 -31.53 -2.35 -31.85
C TRP A 370 -31.11 -1.58 -33.11
N LEU A 371 -31.71 -0.42 -33.32
CA LEU A 371 -31.33 0.55 -34.33
C LEU A 371 -30.42 1.60 -33.69
N ILE A 372 -29.18 1.71 -34.21
CA ILE A 372 -28.24 2.76 -33.82
C ILE A 372 -28.06 3.70 -35.01
N GLN A 373 -28.48 4.94 -34.85
CA GLN A 373 -28.40 5.97 -35.88
C GLN A 373 -27.16 6.82 -35.67
N MET A 374 -26.36 6.96 -36.73
CA MET A 374 -25.11 7.71 -36.69
C MET A 374 -24.97 8.61 -37.93
N ILE A 375 -24.26 9.72 -37.77
CA ILE A 375 -23.94 10.64 -38.87
C ILE A 375 -22.42 10.66 -39.06
N ALA A 376 -21.94 10.35 -40.26
CA ALA A 376 -20.52 10.50 -40.58
C ALA A 376 -20.10 11.98 -40.41
N SER A 377 -19.01 12.23 -39.69
CA SER A 377 -18.59 13.58 -39.26
C SER A 377 -17.10 13.83 -39.52
N ASN A 378 -16.73 15.10 -39.69
CA ASN A 378 -15.33 15.56 -39.79
C ASN A 378 -14.75 16.04 -38.46
N GLU A 379 -15.54 16.00 -37.38
CA GLU A 379 -15.15 16.58 -36.09
C GLU A 379 -13.92 15.90 -35.47
N GLY A 380 -13.63 14.64 -35.81
CA GLY A 380 -12.39 13.96 -35.42
C GLY A 380 -11.14 14.73 -35.81
N GLN A 381 -11.09 15.28 -37.03
CA GLN A 381 -9.98 16.09 -37.51
C GLN A 381 -9.85 17.40 -36.72
N ILE A 382 -10.98 18.07 -36.43
CA ILE A 382 -11.00 19.32 -35.64
C ILE A 382 -10.46 19.07 -34.23
N ILE A 383 -10.86 17.94 -33.63
CA ILE A 383 -10.40 17.51 -32.30
C ILE A 383 -8.91 17.24 -32.31
N LYS A 384 -8.42 16.47 -33.29
CA LYS A 384 -7.00 16.21 -33.48
C LYS A 384 -6.19 17.50 -33.65
N ASP A 385 -6.63 18.40 -34.52
CA ASP A 385 -5.95 19.68 -34.78
C ASP A 385 -5.93 20.56 -33.53
N LYS A 386 -7.01 20.54 -32.74
CA LYS A 386 -7.08 21.22 -31.45
C LYS A 386 -6.09 20.62 -30.45
N TYR A 387 -6.03 19.28 -30.33
CA TYR A 387 -5.07 18.57 -29.48
C TYR A 387 -3.61 18.89 -29.87
N ILE A 388 -3.29 18.84 -31.16
CA ILE A 388 -1.96 19.19 -31.69
C ILE A 388 -1.61 20.63 -31.32
N LYS A 389 -2.53 21.57 -31.58
CA LYS A 389 -2.33 23.00 -31.29
C LYS A 389 -2.12 23.27 -29.80
N ASP A 390 -2.89 22.59 -28.94
CA ASP A 390 -2.76 22.75 -27.49
C ASP A 390 -1.49 22.08 -26.95
N SER A 391 -1.06 20.97 -27.55
CA SER A 391 0.22 20.31 -27.25
C SER A 391 1.43 21.15 -27.69
N HIS A 392 1.38 21.77 -28.87
CA HIS A 392 2.39 22.71 -29.36
C HIS A 392 2.52 23.97 -28.50
N ARG A 393 1.41 24.42 -27.89
CA ARG A 393 1.47 25.51 -26.90
C ARG A 393 2.26 25.10 -25.65
N GLN A 394 2.29 23.81 -25.28
CA GLN A 394 3.02 23.30 -24.12
C GLN A 394 4.50 23.04 -24.41
N MET A 395 4.84 22.56 -25.61
CA MET A 395 6.23 22.40 -26.07
C MET A 395 6.35 22.85 -27.53
N GLU A 396 7.28 23.77 -27.81
CA GLU A 396 7.42 24.41 -29.12
C GLU A 396 7.77 23.36 -30.20
N ASP A 397 6.96 23.36 -31.27
CA ASP A 397 7.15 22.61 -32.52
C ASP A 397 7.52 21.13 -32.34
N LEU A 398 6.69 20.37 -31.61
CA LEU A 398 6.79 18.90 -31.56
C LEU A 398 6.20 18.28 -32.83
N SER A 399 6.92 17.36 -33.48
CA SER A 399 6.33 16.61 -34.58
C SER A 399 5.20 15.69 -34.10
N ILE A 400 4.27 15.38 -35.00
CA ILE A 400 3.12 14.53 -34.69
C ILE A 400 3.54 13.13 -34.23
N LYS A 401 4.73 12.65 -34.65
CA LYS A 401 5.31 11.40 -34.17
C LYS A 401 5.55 11.45 -32.67
N ILE A 402 6.12 12.54 -32.16
CA ILE A 402 6.40 12.69 -30.73
C ILE A 402 5.11 12.78 -29.92
N LEU A 403 4.10 13.50 -30.42
CA LEU A 403 2.78 13.57 -29.79
C LEU A 403 2.12 12.21 -29.68
N PHE A 404 2.20 11.39 -30.74
CA PHE A 404 1.66 10.03 -30.73
C PHE A 404 2.37 9.12 -29.72
N GLY A 405 3.70 9.18 -29.65
CA GLY A 405 4.46 8.42 -28.66
C GLY A 405 4.11 8.80 -27.22
N ARG A 406 3.89 10.08 -26.95
CA ARG A 406 3.45 10.57 -25.64
C ARG A 406 2.04 10.18 -25.28
N LEU A 407 1.12 10.21 -26.25
CA LEU A 407 -0.24 9.74 -26.04
C LEU A 407 -0.24 8.27 -25.56
N MET A 408 0.63 7.43 -26.13
CA MET A 408 0.83 6.06 -25.64
C MET A 408 1.35 6.03 -24.19
N CYS A 409 2.23 6.96 -23.78
CA CYS A 409 2.64 7.08 -22.37
C CYS A 409 1.46 7.42 -21.45
N ASP A 410 0.65 8.39 -21.85
CA ASP A 410 -0.51 8.88 -21.07
C ASP A 410 -1.56 7.76 -20.91
N MET A 411 -1.62 6.81 -21.85
CA MET A 411 -2.46 5.62 -21.80
C MET A 411 -1.88 4.47 -20.96
N GLY A 412 -0.68 4.62 -20.40
CA GLY A 412 0.04 3.57 -19.68
C GLY A 412 0.69 2.52 -20.58
N GLN A 413 0.74 2.73 -21.90
CA GLN A 413 1.37 1.82 -22.87
C GLN A 413 2.88 2.09 -22.98
N TRP A 414 3.60 2.01 -21.85
CA TRP A 414 5.02 2.43 -21.79
C TRP A 414 5.94 1.60 -22.66
N ASP A 415 5.74 0.28 -22.77
CA ASP A 415 6.58 -0.59 -23.60
C ASP A 415 6.41 -0.29 -25.10
N GLN A 416 5.17 -0.14 -25.56
CA GLN A 416 4.88 0.25 -26.95
C GLN A 416 5.44 1.65 -27.27
N SER A 417 5.30 2.58 -26.33
CA SER A 417 5.86 3.93 -26.46
C SER A 417 7.39 3.92 -26.52
N GLN A 418 8.04 3.13 -25.66
CA GLN A 418 9.50 2.95 -25.66
C GLN A 418 9.97 2.37 -27.00
N HIS A 419 9.34 1.29 -27.47
CA HIS A 419 9.69 0.66 -28.73
C HIS A 419 9.50 1.63 -29.91
N PHE A 420 8.38 2.36 -29.94
CA PHE A 420 8.12 3.38 -30.95
C PHE A 420 9.20 4.48 -30.96
N PHE A 421 9.56 5.04 -29.81
CA PHE A 421 10.61 6.07 -29.74
C PHE A 421 11.98 5.50 -30.12
N GLN A 422 12.29 4.25 -29.78
CA GLN A 422 13.53 3.59 -30.19
C GLN A 422 13.59 3.35 -31.71
N HIS A 423 12.46 2.94 -32.32
CA HIS A 423 12.34 2.78 -33.77
C HIS A 423 12.52 4.12 -34.49
N LEU A 424 11.93 5.21 -33.96
CA LEU A 424 12.19 6.55 -34.46
C LEU A 424 13.67 6.92 -34.34
N LEU A 425 14.30 6.66 -33.19
CA LEU A 425 15.70 6.97 -32.93
C LEU A 425 16.64 6.31 -33.94
N ASN A 426 16.41 5.03 -34.25
CA ASN A 426 17.22 4.25 -35.19
C ASN A 426 17.11 4.74 -36.65
N ASN A 427 15.98 5.35 -37.01
CA ASN A 427 15.69 5.78 -38.39
C ASN A 427 15.89 7.29 -38.64
N LEU A 428 16.25 8.06 -37.61
CA LEU A 428 16.49 9.50 -37.71
C LEU A 428 17.97 9.78 -37.96
N ASN A 429 18.28 10.61 -38.97
CA ASN A 429 19.65 11.08 -39.19
C ASN A 429 20.11 12.01 -38.07
N SER A 430 21.42 12.02 -37.78
CA SER A 430 22.05 12.77 -36.68
C SER A 430 21.81 14.30 -36.67
N ASN A 431 21.37 14.87 -37.79
CA ASN A 431 21.09 16.30 -38.00
C ASN A 431 19.60 16.68 -37.94
N ASN A 432 18.69 15.76 -37.58
CA ASN A 432 17.26 16.06 -37.50
C ASN A 432 16.90 16.78 -36.18
N GLU A 433 16.19 17.91 -36.25
CA GLU A 433 15.74 18.69 -35.09
C GLU A 433 14.86 17.88 -34.11
N ASP A 434 14.15 16.87 -34.61
CA ASP A 434 13.29 15.99 -33.81
C ASP A 434 14.04 14.97 -32.96
N LEU A 435 15.32 14.71 -33.25
CA LEU A 435 16.11 13.66 -32.60
C LEU A 435 16.24 13.90 -31.08
N ALA A 436 16.50 15.15 -30.69
CA ALA A 436 16.60 15.52 -29.28
C ALA A 436 15.26 15.35 -28.53
N MET A 437 14.13 15.53 -29.23
CA MET A 437 12.81 15.38 -28.60
C MET A 437 12.33 13.94 -28.53
N VAL A 438 12.78 13.09 -29.46
CA VAL A 438 12.63 11.63 -29.35
C VAL A 438 13.43 11.10 -28.17
N GLU A 439 14.71 11.46 -28.04
CA GLU A 439 15.55 11.09 -26.90
C GLU A 439 14.98 11.59 -25.57
N TYR A 440 14.47 12.83 -25.53
CA TYR A 440 13.80 13.38 -24.34
C TYR A 440 12.56 12.56 -23.96
N SER A 441 11.73 12.20 -24.95
CA SER A 441 10.49 11.48 -24.68
C SER A 441 10.76 10.03 -24.29
N LEU A 442 11.81 9.42 -24.84
CA LEU A 442 12.32 8.12 -24.39
C LEU A 442 12.82 8.19 -22.94
N GLY A 443 13.52 9.26 -22.56
CA GLY A 443 13.87 9.55 -21.18
C GLY A 443 12.65 9.67 -20.27
N GLU A 444 11.58 10.35 -20.70
CA GLU A 444 10.31 10.41 -19.95
C GLU A 444 9.68 9.02 -19.78
N VAL A 445 9.61 8.20 -20.84
CA VAL A 445 9.06 6.84 -20.77
C VAL A 445 9.83 6.00 -19.74
N LEU A 446 11.16 6.03 -19.80
CA LEU A 446 12.02 5.29 -18.86
C LEU A 446 11.86 5.82 -17.43
N GLN A 447 11.69 7.14 -17.25
CA GLN A 447 11.41 7.73 -15.94
C GLN A 447 10.08 7.19 -15.37
N TRP A 448 9.01 7.12 -16.17
CA TRP A 448 7.72 6.55 -15.78
C TRP A 448 7.79 5.06 -15.46
N LYS A 449 8.63 4.30 -16.18
CA LYS A 449 8.90 2.88 -15.89
C LYS A 449 9.75 2.64 -14.64
N GLY A 450 10.30 3.71 -14.04
CA GLY A 450 11.20 3.59 -12.89
C GLY A 450 12.67 3.36 -13.23
N GLU A 451 13.05 3.41 -14.51
CA GLU A 451 14.42 3.19 -15.01
C GLU A 451 15.22 4.50 -15.04
N TRP A 452 15.32 5.19 -13.88
CA TRP A 452 15.81 6.56 -13.80
C TRP A 452 17.27 6.75 -14.23
N SER A 453 18.12 5.76 -13.99
CA SER A 453 19.53 5.79 -14.40
C SER A 453 19.70 5.78 -15.92
N GLU A 454 18.84 5.02 -16.62
CA GLU A 454 18.82 4.99 -18.08
C GLU A 454 18.15 6.25 -18.64
N ALA A 455 17.03 6.69 -18.04
CA ALA A 455 16.38 7.96 -18.36
C ALA A 455 17.36 9.14 -18.28
N ARG A 456 18.25 9.14 -17.28
CA ARG A 456 19.25 10.17 -17.09
C ARG A 456 20.21 10.29 -18.26
N LYS A 457 20.70 9.16 -18.78
CA LYS A 457 21.63 9.15 -19.93
C LYS A 457 21.00 9.84 -21.14
N TYR A 458 19.72 9.56 -21.39
CA TYR A 458 18.98 10.24 -22.44
C TYR A 458 18.86 11.74 -22.18
N TYR A 459 18.50 12.16 -20.97
CA TYR A 459 18.41 13.59 -20.67
C TYR A 459 19.74 14.35 -20.77
N ASP A 460 20.85 13.74 -20.38
CA ASP A 460 22.19 14.34 -20.54
C ASP A 460 22.52 14.52 -22.03
N HIS A 461 22.31 13.47 -22.83
CA HIS A 461 22.55 13.52 -24.28
C HIS A 461 21.68 14.57 -24.99
N VAL A 462 20.41 14.68 -24.57
CA VAL A 462 19.47 15.69 -25.07
C VAL A 462 19.93 17.09 -24.69
N TYR A 463 20.36 17.29 -23.45
CA TYR A 463 20.81 18.59 -22.97
C TYR A 463 22.02 19.10 -23.77
N ASP A 464 23.03 18.24 -23.96
CA ASP A 464 24.21 18.54 -24.78
C ASP A 464 23.81 18.89 -26.22
N ARG A 465 22.91 18.11 -26.82
CA ARG A 465 22.44 18.33 -28.20
C ARG A 465 21.68 19.65 -28.34
N ILE A 466 20.76 19.97 -27.43
CA ILE A 466 19.91 21.18 -27.53
C ILE A 466 20.70 22.47 -27.28
N MET A 467 21.76 22.42 -26.47
CA MET A 467 22.66 23.58 -26.29
C MET A 467 23.39 23.99 -27.57
N HIS A 468 23.48 23.08 -28.56
CA HIS A 468 24.12 23.32 -29.85
C HIS A 468 23.15 23.69 -30.99
N VAL A 469 21.83 23.57 -30.80
CA VAL A 469 20.81 23.94 -31.81
C VAL A 469 20.53 25.46 -31.79
N LYS A 470 20.47 26.09 -32.97
CA LYS A 470 20.15 27.53 -33.13
C LYS A 470 18.88 27.72 -33.99
N PRO A 471 17.86 28.46 -33.50
CA PRO A 471 17.78 29.11 -32.19
C PRO A 471 17.60 28.10 -31.05
N THR A 472 18.18 28.39 -29.89
CA THR A 472 18.13 27.50 -28.71
C THR A 472 16.68 27.32 -28.27
N ARG A 473 16.21 26.07 -28.16
CA ARG A 473 14.88 25.74 -27.62
C ARG A 473 14.88 25.92 -26.09
N VAL A 474 14.88 27.18 -25.64
CA VAL A 474 15.06 27.57 -24.22
C VAL A 474 13.99 26.96 -23.32
N LYS A 475 12.76 26.81 -23.82
CA LYS A 475 11.63 26.20 -23.08
C LYS A 475 11.87 24.72 -22.77
N ASN A 476 12.34 23.97 -23.76
CA ASN A 476 12.61 22.54 -23.64
C ASN A 476 13.84 22.30 -22.76
N SER A 477 14.87 23.16 -22.90
CA SER A 477 16.08 23.13 -22.06
C SER A 477 15.76 23.26 -20.56
N ALA A 478 14.81 24.12 -20.19
CA ALA A 478 14.39 24.28 -18.80
C ALA A 478 13.67 23.04 -18.25
N ASN A 479 12.86 22.35 -19.06
CA ASN A 479 12.17 21.12 -18.65
C ASN A 479 13.15 19.95 -18.47
N ILE A 480 14.12 19.79 -19.39
CA ILE A 480 15.16 18.76 -19.31
C ILE A 480 15.96 18.90 -18.02
N LEU A 481 16.42 20.12 -17.73
CA LEU A 481 17.14 20.43 -16.50
C LEU A 481 16.32 20.13 -15.24
N LEU A 482 15.00 20.34 -15.28
CA LEU A 482 14.11 20.02 -14.17
C LEU A 482 14.00 18.50 -13.96
N ASN A 483 13.82 17.70 -15.02
CA ASN A 483 13.75 16.24 -14.90
C ASN A 483 15.11 15.65 -14.47
N ILE A 484 16.20 16.20 -14.99
CA ILE A 484 17.59 15.93 -14.55
C ILE A 484 17.72 16.17 -13.05
N GLY A 485 17.27 17.34 -12.56
CA GLY A 485 17.29 17.67 -11.14
C GLY A 485 16.42 16.73 -10.31
N GLU A 486 15.26 16.32 -10.83
CA GLU A 486 14.34 15.38 -10.17
C GLU A 486 14.96 13.99 -10.02
N ILE A 487 15.61 13.47 -11.05
CA ILE A 487 16.35 12.20 -10.95
C ILE A 487 17.50 12.31 -9.95
N LEU A 488 18.26 13.41 -9.96
CA LEU A 488 19.35 13.61 -9.00
C LEU A 488 18.85 13.73 -7.56
N TYR A 489 17.70 14.40 -7.36
CA TYR A 489 17.02 14.45 -6.08
C TYR A 489 16.61 13.04 -5.60
N LEU A 490 16.00 12.24 -6.49
CA LEU A 490 15.64 10.84 -6.20
C LEU A 490 16.86 9.95 -5.93
N GLN A 491 18.03 10.32 -6.45
CA GLN A 491 19.32 9.65 -6.20
C GLN A 491 20.06 10.18 -4.96
N GLY A 492 19.49 11.14 -4.21
CA GLY A 492 20.11 11.73 -3.02
C GLY A 492 21.24 12.74 -3.32
N LYS A 493 21.45 13.11 -4.58
CA LYS A 493 22.46 14.08 -5.02
C LYS A 493 21.91 15.50 -4.98
N TYR A 494 21.52 15.95 -3.79
CA TYR A 494 20.79 17.20 -3.60
C TYR A 494 21.57 18.44 -4.08
N GLU A 495 22.87 18.53 -3.84
CA GLU A 495 23.66 19.70 -4.27
C GLU A 495 23.69 19.83 -5.80
N GLU A 496 23.92 18.73 -6.51
CA GLU A 496 23.87 18.70 -7.98
C GLU A 496 22.45 19.03 -8.48
N ALA A 497 21.41 18.44 -7.86
CA ALA A 497 20.02 18.72 -8.22
C ALA A 497 19.68 20.21 -8.11
N CYS A 498 20.14 20.88 -7.05
CA CYS A 498 19.98 22.32 -6.83
C CYS A 498 20.55 23.14 -8.00
N ASP A 499 21.77 22.84 -8.44
CA ASP A 499 22.42 23.58 -9.52
C ASP A 499 21.64 23.45 -10.84
N TYR A 500 21.10 22.26 -11.13
CA TYR A 500 20.27 22.03 -12.32
C TYR A 500 18.93 22.78 -12.25
N TYR A 501 18.29 22.82 -11.08
CA TYR A 501 17.08 23.62 -10.88
C TYR A 501 17.34 25.13 -11.00
N GLU A 502 18.47 25.64 -10.49
CA GLU A 502 18.86 27.05 -10.66
C GLU A 502 19.06 27.41 -12.14
N GLN A 503 19.70 26.52 -12.90
CA GLN A 503 19.89 26.69 -14.34
C GLN A 503 18.55 26.66 -15.10
N ALA A 504 17.65 25.74 -14.77
CA ALA A 504 16.31 25.66 -15.35
C ALA A 504 15.55 26.98 -15.13
N LEU A 505 15.63 27.51 -13.92
CA LEU A 505 15.01 28.77 -13.53
C LEU A 505 15.62 29.97 -14.27
N ALA A 506 16.94 30.04 -14.39
CA ALA A 506 17.65 31.11 -15.09
C ALA A 506 17.28 31.16 -16.58
N LEU A 507 17.17 30.01 -17.24
CA LEU A 507 16.70 29.93 -18.63
C LEU A 507 15.25 30.40 -18.76
N ARG A 508 14.37 30.04 -17.82
CA ARG A 508 12.97 30.48 -17.83
C ARG A 508 12.81 32.00 -17.68
N LYS A 509 13.65 32.64 -16.85
CA LYS A 509 13.69 34.11 -16.69
C LYS A 509 14.03 34.84 -18.00
N LYS A 510 14.85 34.24 -18.87
CA LYS A 510 15.21 34.81 -20.18
C LYS A 510 14.05 34.76 -21.18
N ILE A 511 13.20 33.72 -21.12
CA ILE A 511 12.04 33.55 -22.01
C ILE A 511 10.93 34.57 -21.68
N TYR A 512 10.71 34.82 -20.38
CA TYR A 512 9.66 35.72 -19.90
C TYR A 512 10.25 36.87 -19.06
N PRO A 513 10.86 37.89 -19.70
CA PRO A 513 11.46 39.02 -18.99
C PRO A 513 10.39 39.93 -18.37
N ALA A 514 10.77 40.60 -17.28
CA ALA A 514 9.89 41.38 -16.39
C ALA A 514 9.07 42.52 -17.03
N THR A 515 9.33 42.87 -18.29
CA THR A 515 8.84 44.08 -18.96
C THR A 515 7.81 43.84 -20.06
N LYS A 516 7.44 42.59 -20.38
CA LYS A 516 6.58 42.25 -21.55
C LYS A 516 5.16 41.76 -21.22
N ILE A 517 4.73 41.76 -19.95
CA ILE A 517 3.44 41.20 -19.49
C ILE A 517 2.38 42.32 -19.32
N ASP A 518 2.26 43.20 -20.32
CA ASP A 518 1.17 44.19 -20.41
C ASP A 518 0.04 43.73 -21.36
N ARG A 519 0.02 42.45 -21.78
CA ARG A 519 -1.00 41.92 -22.69
C ARG A 519 -1.91 40.90 -22.01
N PRO A 520 -3.25 41.08 -22.05
CA PRO A 520 -4.22 40.21 -21.39
C PRO A 520 -4.40 38.81 -22.02
N ASN A 521 -3.56 38.40 -22.98
CA ASN A 521 -3.71 37.15 -23.74
C ASN A 521 -2.53 36.16 -23.59
N LEU A 522 -1.71 36.27 -22.54
CA LEU A 522 -0.69 35.25 -22.24
C LEU A 522 -1.33 34.14 -21.38
N PRO A 523 -1.03 32.84 -21.62
CA PRO A 523 -1.52 31.74 -20.78
C PRO A 523 -0.78 31.78 -19.44
N THR A 524 -1.31 32.56 -18.50
CA THR A 524 -0.82 32.80 -17.13
C THR A 524 -0.74 31.51 -16.30
N HIS A 525 -1.58 30.52 -16.62
CA HIS A 525 -1.67 29.22 -15.94
C HIS A 525 -0.44 28.31 -16.06
N GLN A 526 0.20 28.28 -17.22
CA GLN A 526 1.34 27.39 -17.48
C GLN A 526 2.66 27.98 -16.99
N HIS A 527 2.74 29.31 -16.90
CA HIS A 527 3.88 29.99 -16.29
C HIS A 527 3.90 29.76 -14.77
N SER A 528 2.73 29.82 -14.11
CA SER A 528 2.61 29.58 -12.68
C SER A 528 2.85 28.11 -12.30
N SER A 529 2.36 27.13 -13.07
CA SER A 529 2.51 25.70 -12.71
C SER A 529 3.94 25.18 -12.82
N LEU A 530 4.67 25.52 -13.90
CA LEU A 530 6.04 25.07 -14.07
C LEU A 530 7.03 25.84 -13.17
N LEU A 531 6.80 27.15 -12.96
CA LEU A 531 7.56 27.92 -11.98
C LEU A 531 7.30 27.43 -10.56
N SER A 532 6.05 27.05 -10.24
CA SER A 532 5.70 26.38 -8.99
C SER A 532 6.43 25.05 -8.86
N ARG A 533 6.48 24.21 -9.89
CA ARG A 533 7.24 22.95 -9.88
C ARG A 533 8.74 23.19 -9.64
N VAL A 534 9.39 24.06 -10.42
CA VAL A 534 10.81 24.40 -10.23
C VAL A 534 11.07 24.90 -8.81
N CYS A 535 10.26 25.84 -8.31
CA CYS A 535 10.43 26.40 -6.97
C CYS A 535 10.15 25.38 -5.86
N THR A 536 9.16 24.50 -6.05
CA THR A 536 8.80 23.45 -5.08
C THR A 536 9.89 22.38 -5.01
N SER A 537 10.35 21.89 -6.17
CA SER A 537 11.45 20.93 -6.25
C SER A 537 12.75 21.54 -5.70
N PHE A 538 13.08 22.77 -6.06
CA PHE A 538 14.25 23.49 -5.54
C PHE A 538 14.16 23.71 -4.02
N TRP A 539 12.97 23.97 -3.48
CA TRP A 539 12.75 24.10 -2.04
C TRP A 539 12.91 22.77 -1.29
N TYR A 540 12.42 21.65 -1.84
CA TYR A 540 12.65 20.32 -1.27
C TYR A 540 14.14 19.99 -1.19
N VAL A 541 14.91 20.38 -2.21
CA VAL A 541 16.36 20.18 -2.24
C VAL A 541 17.09 21.11 -1.26
N LEU A 542 16.63 22.36 -1.13
CA LEU A 542 17.17 23.28 -0.12
C LEU A 542 16.92 22.80 1.31
N LEU A 543 15.81 22.10 1.55
CA LEU A 543 15.52 21.43 2.83
C LEU A 543 16.41 20.22 3.09
N ALA A 544 16.69 19.44 2.04
CA ALA A 544 17.55 18.26 2.12
C ALA A 544 19.07 18.57 2.07
N SER A 545 19.46 19.81 1.76
CA SER A 545 20.87 20.22 1.58
C SER A 545 21.39 21.16 2.67
N SER A 546 22.73 21.21 2.77
CA SER A 546 23.53 22.02 3.70
C SER A 546 23.24 23.55 3.66
N ARG A 547 22.55 24.05 2.62
CA ARG A 547 22.28 25.49 2.40
C ARG A 547 21.11 26.04 3.22
N PHE A 548 20.27 25.22 3.87
CA PHE A 548 19.11 25.73 4.61
C PHE A 548 19.52 26.68 5.75
N PHE A 549 20.53 26.32 6.55
CA PHE A 549 20.97 27.12 7.69
C PHE A 549 21.93 28.27 7.34
N GLN A 550 22.54 28.25 6.14
CA GLN A 550 23.52 29.27 5.73
C GLN A 550 22.96 30.32 4.76
N SER A 551 21.76 30.13 4.21
CA SER A 551 21.37 30.92 3.05
C SER A 551 20.40 32.08 3.38
N TYR A 552 20.96 33.28 3.26
CA TYR A 552 20.31 34.58 3.00
C TYR A 552 19.28 34.54 1.84
N THR A 553 19.12 33.40 1.15
CA THR A 553 18.38 33.23 -0.10
C THR A 553 16.95 32.72 0.08
N GLY A 554 16.62 31.97 1.13
CA GLY A 554 15.23 31.57 1.40
C GLY A 554 14.28 32.77 1.52
N TRP A 555 14.73 33.80 2.24
CA TRP A 555 14.09 35.13 2.35
C TRP A 555 14.05 35.89 1.03
N PHE A 556 15.09 35.78 0.19
CA PHE A 556 15.16 36.41 -1.13
C PHE A 556 14.13 35.84 -2.12
N TRP A 557 13.78 34.56 -1.99
CA TRP A 557 12.82 33.87 -2.87
C TRP A 557 11.36 34.05 -2.46
N THR A 558 11.07 34.20 -1.15
CA THR A 558 9.77 34.72 -0.68
C THR A 558 9.55 36.14 -1.22
N ARG A 559 10.62 36.96 -1.28
CA ARG A 559 10.63 38.27 -1.94
C ARG A 559 10.43 38.21 -3.46
N TYR A 560 10.87 37.14 -4.12
CA TYR A 560 10.66 36.91 -5.57
C TYR A 560 9.21 36.48 -5.87
N PHE A 561 8.62 35.63 -5.02
CA PHE A 561 7.18 35.34 -5.02
C PHE A 561 6.33 36.61 -4.77
N LEU A 562 6.77 37.49 -3.86
CA LEU A 562 6.17 38.81 -3.62
C LEU A 562 6.48 39.85 -4.73
N GLY A 563 7.54 39.65 -5.50
CA GLY A 563 7.87 40.45 -6.68
C GLY A 563 6.77 40.37 -7.73
N ILE A 564 6.12 39.20 -7.85
CA ILE A 564 4.91 39.00 -8.67
C ILE A 564 3.72 39.78 -8.09
N TYR A 565 3.61 39.91 -6.76
CA TYR A 565 2.60 40.73 -6.07
C TYR A 565 2.77 42.24 -6.31
N ARG A 566 4.02 42.72 -6.48
CA ARG A 566 4.33 44.12 -6.79
C ARG A 566 3.75 44.59 -8.14
N TRP A 567 3.36 43.64 -9.00
CA TRP A 567 2.84 43.88 -10.34
C TRP A 567 1.32 44.06 -10.40
N PHE A 568 0.60 43.73 -9.32
CA PHE A 568 -0.86 43.79 -9.24
C PHE A 568 -1.40 44.84 -8.24
N LEU A 569 -0.52 45.58 -7.53
CA LEU A 569 -0.90 46.61 -6.56
C LEU A 569 -0.82 48.05 -7.13
N PRO A 570 -1.71 48.99 -6.73
CA PRO A 570 -1.57 50.40 -7.03
C PRO A 570 -0.28 51.00 -6.44
N LYS A 571 0.38 51.91 -7.18
CA LYS A 571 1.69 52.53 -6.86
C LYS A 571 1.90 53.01 -5.41
N HIS A 572 0.85 53.38 -4.69
CA HIS A 572 0.95 53.89 -3.32
C HIS A 572 1.23 52.82 -2.25
N ALA A 573 0.83 51.56 -2.47
CA ALA A 573 1.13 50.46 -1.54
C ALA A 573 2.58 49.97 -1.66
N ALA A 574 3.16 50.07 -2.85
CA ALA A 574 4.52 49.61 -3.15
C ALA A 574 5.65 50.44 -2.49
N ASN A 575 5.33 51.64 -1.98
CA ASN A 575 6.30 52.60 -1.45
C ASN A 575 6.49 52.54 0.08
N ARG A 576 5.68 51.77 0.84
CA ARG A 576 5.84 51.64 2.30
C ARG A 576 6.80 50.53 2.74
N MET A 577 7.38 49.79 1.80
CA MET A 577 8.10 48.52 2.04
C MET A 577 9.65 48.66 2.05
N GLU A 578 10.20 49.78 2.54
CA GLU A 578 11.66 50.02 2.54
C GLU A 578 12.37 49.77 3.89
N LEU A 579 13.38 48.89 3.82
CA LEU A 579 14.69 48.81 4.51
C LEU A 579 14.80 49.00 6.05
N VAL A 580 14.88 47.89 6.83
CA VAL A 580 15.63 47.79 8.12
C VAL A 580 16.12 46.34 8.39
N ASP A 581 17.25 46.22 9.11
CA ASP A 581 18.16 45.09 9.39
C ASP A 581 17.63 43.76 10.00
N ALA A 582 18.49 42.74 9.86
CA ALA A 582 18.31 41.28 9.99
C ALA A 582 17.94 40.67 11.38
N GLN A 583 17.43 41.43 12.35
CA GLN A 583 17.12 40.91 13.70
C GLN A 583 15.62 40.78 14.04
N SER A 584 14.68 41.13 13.14
CA SER A 584 13.24 41.16 13.44
C SER A 584 12.37 40.20 12.61
N ASN A 585 12.76 38.93 12.46
CA ASN A 585 12.03 37.95 11.63
C ASN A 585 10.57 37.66 12.06
N ARG A 586 10.19 37.90 13.33
CA ARG A 586 8.85 37.56 13.85
C ARG A 586 7.84 38.70 13.69
N THR A 587 8.28 39.94 13.97
CA THR A 587 7.44 41.14 13.94
C THR A 587 7.10 41.59 12.51
N GLN A 588 8.02 41.41 11.57
CA GLN A 588 7.80 41.77 10.17
C GLN A 588 6.92 40.76 9.43
N LEU A 589 6.98 39.47 9.75
CA LEU A 589 6.04 38.47 9.25
C LEU A 589 4.62 38.76 9.76
N GLN A 590 4.48 39.21 11.02
CA GLN A 590 3.22 39.70 11.57
C GLN A 590 2.73 40.98 10.88
N GLU A 591 3.58 41.99 10.65
CA GLU A 591 3.22 43.18 9.87
C GLU A 591 2.85 42.82 8.41
N MET A 592 3.50 41.83 7.80
CA MET A 592 3.17 41.38 6.44
C MET A 592 1.84 40.63 6.38
N CYS A 593 1.54 39.79 7.38
CA CYS A 593 0.22 39.15 7.56
C CYS A 593 -0.88 40.19 7.81
N GLN A 594 -0.59 41.22 8.59
CA GLN A 594 -1.50 42.33 8.86
C GLN A 594 -1.75 43.16 7.59
N ASN A 595 -0.72 43.43 6.77
CA ASN A 595 -0.86 44.09 5.48
C ASN A 595 -1.61 43.24 4.44
N LEU A 596 -1.46 41.91 4.43
CA LEU A 596 -2.25 41.01 3.57
C LEU A 596 -3.72 40.92 4.03
N GLN A 597 -3.99 40.86 5.34
CA GLN A 597 -5.34 40.97 5.91
C GLN A 597 -5.99 42.34 5.63
N GLU A 598 -5.24 43.43 5.74
CA GLU A 598 -5.70 44.79 5.43
C GLU A 598 -5.93 44.98 3.92
N SER A 599 -5.11 44.37 3.05
CA SER A 599 -5.32 44.38 1.60
C SER A 599 -6.49 43.50 1.14
N GLY A 600 -6.75 42.38 1.82
CA GLY A 600 -7.93 41.53 1.59
C GLY A 600 -9.25 42.20 2.00
N SER A 601 -9.20 43.15 2.94
CA SER A 601 -10.35 43.98 3.33
C SER A 601 -10.52 45.26 2.50
N LEU A 602 -9.48 45.72 1.80
CA LEU A 602 -9.53 46.85 0.87
C LEU A 602 -9.79 46.40 -0.58
N GLN A 603 -11.08 46.20 -0.92
CA GLN A 603 -11.63 46.13 -2.29
C GLN A 603 -10.88 45.23 -3.29
N LEU A 604 -10.96 43.91 -3.13
CA LEU A 604 -10.69 42.92 -4.20
C LEU A 604 -11.71 42.96 -5.36
N SER A 605 -12.74 43.81 -5.27
CA SER A 605 -13.77 43.98 -6.31
C SER A 605 -13.29 44.66 -7.61
N LYS A 606 -11.97 44.92 -7.76
CA LYS A 606 -11.39 45.65 -8.89
C LYS A 606 -10.25 44.93 -9.62
N THR A 607 -9.83 43.75 -9.16
CA THR A 607 -8.83 42.93 -9.87
C THR A 607 -9.51 42.07 -10.95
N PRO A 608 -8.95 41.95 -12.17
CA PRO A 608 -9.46 41.04 -13.19
C PRO A 608 -9.48 39.59 -12.68
N LEU A 609 -10.56 38.84 -12.98
CA LEU A 609 -10.73 37.44 -12.57
C LEU A 609 -9.49 36.56 -12.87
N ASP A 610 -8.75 36.87 -13.94
CA ASP A 610 -7.55 36.14 -14.38
C ASP A 610 -6.40 36.11 -13.35
N GLY A 611 -6.42 36.98 -12.33
CA GLY A 611 -5.42 37.01 -11.25
C GLY A 611 -5.69 36.04 -10.10
N HIS A 612 -6.89 35.46 -9.97
CA HIS A 612 -7.29 34.69 -8.79
C HIS A 612 -6.53 33.37 -8.63
N VAL A 613 -6.23 32.66 -9.73
CA VAL A 613 -5.60 31.34 -9.67
C VAL A 613 -4.11 31.38 -9.25
N PRO A 614 -3.27 32.29 -9.79
CA PRO A 614 -1.92 32.49 -9.27
C PRO A 614 -1.88 32.91 -7.79
N ILE A 615 -2.84 33.72 -7.33
CA ILE A 615 -2.96 34.14 -5.93
C ILE A 615 -3.29 32.94 -5.04
N ALA A 616 -4.31 32.15 -5.39
CA ALA A 616 -4.68 30.94 -4.65
C ALA A 616 -3.52 29.92 -4.58
N THR A 617 -2.76 29.76 -5.67
CA THR A 617 -1.58 28.89 -5.70
C THR A 617 -0.48 29.38 -4.73
N SER A 618 -0.29 30.69 -4.64
CA SER A 618 0.69 31.30 -3.73
C SER A 618 0.26 31.15 -2.27
N LEU A 619 -1.02 31.36 -1.97
CA LEU A 619 -1.60 31.15 -0.64
C LEU A 619 -1.47 29.68 -0.21
N ASN A 620 -1.74 28.73 -1.10
CA ASN A 620 -1.51 27.31 -0.85
C ASN A 620 -0.05 26.97 -0.58
N SER A 621 0.87 27.60 -1.31
CA SER A 621 2.31 27.40 -1.09
C SER A 621 2.75 27.94 0.27
N PHE A 622 2.21 29.10 0.68
CA PHE A 622 2.46 29.69 1.99
C PHE A 622 1.87 28.83 3.12
N GLY A 623 0.66 28.31 2.95
CA GLY A 623 0.05 27.37 3.88
C GLY A 623 0.92 26.13 4.11
N LYS A 624 1.51 25.55 3.05
CA LYS A 624 2.46 24.43 3.17
C LYS A 624 3.72 24.79 3.97
N ILE A 625 4.26 25.99 3.78
CA ILE A 625 5.44 26.46 4.53
C ILE A 625 5.10 26.58 6.01
N LEU A 626 3.96 27.18 6.34
CA LEU A 626 3.49 27.32 7.73
C LEU A 626 3.21 25.95 8.37
N PHE A 627 2.60 25.03 7.64
CA PHE A 627 2.38 23.66 8.08
C PHE A 627 3.69 22.97 8.48
N ARG A 628 4.74 23.10 7.66
CA ARG A 628 6.07 22.52 7.94
C ARG A 628 6.79 23.20 9.11
N GLN A 629 6.44 24.45 9.45
CA GLN A 629 6.87 25.14 10.67
C GLN A 629 6.04 24.76 11.91
N ALA A 630 5.15 23.76 11.80
CA ALA A 630 4.18 23.38 12.82
C ALA A 630 3.19 24.49 13.23
N LYS A 631 2.99 25.51 12.37
CA LYS A 631 2.02 26.59 12.57
C LYS A 631 0.69 26.26 11.90
N TYR A 632 0.04 25.22 12.40
CA TYR A 632 -1.15 24.65 11.76
C TYR A 632 -2.34 25.63 11.72
N ASP A 633 -2.54 26.44 12.75
CA ASP A 633 -3.62 27.43 12.83
C ASP A 633 -3.51 28.52 11.77
N GLU A 634 -2.30 29.00 11.52
CA GLU A 634 -2.05 29.97 10.44
C GLU A 634 -2.17 29.29 9.07
N ALA A 635 -1.61 28.07 8.92
CA ALA A 635 -1.62 27.34 7.66
C ALA A 635 -3.03 27.09 7.11
N VAL A 636 -3.98 26.67 7.97
CA VAL A 636 -5.35 26.38 7.55
C VAL A 636 -6.09 27.64 7.06
N ILE A 637 -5.78 28.82 7.62
CA ILE A 637 -6.38 30.09 7.19
C ILE A 637 -5.99 30.39 5.73
N PHE A 638 -4.71 30.27 5.40
CA PHE A 638 -4.23 30.53 4.03
C PHE A 638 -4.79 29.53 3.01
N HIS A 639 -4.90 28.26 3.37
CA HIS A 639 -5.54 27.25 2.51
C HIS A 639 -7.04 27.51 2.31
N LYS A 640 -7.77 27.91 3.37
CA LYS A 640 -9.19 28.29 3.25
C LYS A 640 -9.39 29.54 2.40
N GLN A 641 -8.52 30.55 2.50
CA GLN A 641 -8.55 31.71 1.62
C GLN A 641 -8.27 31.34 0.15
N ALA A 642 -7.32 30.43 -0.10
CA ALA A 642 -7.06 29.90 -1.43
C ALA A 642 -8.29 29.17 -2.00
N LEU A 643 -8.98 28.40 -1.15
CA LEU A 643 -10.21 27.68 -1.53
C LEU A 643 -11.31 28.65 -1.96
N THR A 644 -11.58 29.69 -1.17
CA THR A 644 -12.62 30.69 -1.50
C THR A 644 -12.35 31.36 -2.85
N LEU A 645 -11.11 31.77 -3.12
CA LEU A 645 -10.75 32.37 -4.42
C LEU A 645 -10.93 31.39 -5.59
N LEU A 646 -10.67 30.11 -5.38
CA LEU A 646 -10.85 29.08 -6.41
C LEU A 646 -12.32 28.76 -6.65
N GLU A 647 -13.15 28.71 -5.61
CA GLU A 647 -14.59 28.48 -5.71
C GLU A 647 -15.33 29.68 -6.36
N GLU A 648 -14.80 30.90 -6.23
CA GLU A 648 -15.32 32.08 -6.93
C GLU A 648 -14.98 32.10 -8.43
N TYR A 649 -13.82 31.57 -8.81
CA TYR A 649 -13.34 31.60 -10.19
C TYR A 649 -13.77 30.36 -11.00
N TYR A 650 -13.78 29.18 -10.38
CA TYR A 650 -14.09 27.91 -11.01
C TYR A 650 -15.46 27.39 -10.60
N HIS A 651 -16.07 26.55 -11.44
CA HIS A 651 -17.16 25.68 -10.99
C HIS A 651 -16.66 24.79 -9.85
N SER A 652 -17.54 24.52 -8.86
CA SER A 652 -17.24 23.80 -7.62
C SER A 652 -16.65 22.39 -7.79
N THR A 653 -16.63 21.87 -9.01
CA THR A 653 -16.07 20.58 -9.39
C THR A 653 -14.64 20.66 -9.95
N HIS A 654 -13.98 21.81 -9.98
CA HIS A 654 -12.66 21.92 -10.63
C HIS A 654 -11.51 21.26 -9.83
N ILE A 655 -10.54 20.64 -10.52
CA ILE A 655 -9.47 19.84 -9.89
C ILE A 655 -8.57 20.62 -8.91
N ASN A 656 -8.31 21.91 -9.17
CA ASN A 656 -7.53 22.77 -8.25
C ASN A 656 -8.24 22.99 -6.89
N ILE A 657 -9.57 22.89 -6.86
CA ILE A 657 -10.35 22.91 -5.62
C ILE A 657 -10.02 21.64 -4.83
N ALA A 658 -10.07 20.46 -5.45
CA ALA A 658 -9.73 19.19 -4.81
C ALA A 658 -8.31 19.17 -4.21
N VAL A 659 -7.31 19.71 -4.92
CA VAL A 659 -5.94 19.84 -4.40
C VAL A 659 -5.89 20.73 -3.14
N THR A 660 -6.65 21.82 -3.13
CA THR A 660 -6.70 22.74 -1.98
C THR A 660 -7.44 22.10 -0.80
N LEU A 661 -8.56 21.41 -1.05
CA LEU A 661 -9.29 20.65 -0.04
C LEU A 661 -8.39 19.59 0.61
N MET A 662 -7.54 18.89 -0.16
CA MET A 662 -6.55 17.94 0.37
C MET A 662 -5.53 18.60 1.29
N HIS A 663 -5.03 19.80 0.95
CA HIS A 663 -4.13 20.54 1.85
C HIS A 663 -4.84 20.94 3.15
N ILE A 664 -6.09 21.38 3.09
CA ILE A 664 -6.89 21.69 4.28
C ILE A 664 -7.07 20.44 5.14
N GLY A 665 -7.46 19.31 4.52
CA GLY A 665 -7.58 18.02 5.19
C GLY A 665 -6.30 17.66 5.95
N HIS A 666 -5.14 17.77 5.28
CA HIS A 666 -3.84 17.46 5.88
C HIS A 666 -3.52 18.35 7.09
N VAL A 667 -3.76 19.67 7.01
CA VAL A 667 -3.53 20.56 8.16
C VAL A 667 -4.47 20.22 9.31
N LEU A 668 -5.76 19.96 9.03
CA LEU A 668 -6.75 19.60 10.03
C LEU A 668 -6.43 18.27 10.72
N THR A 669 -5.83 17.30 10.01
CA THR A 669 -5.33 16.06 10.62
C THR A 669 -4.31 16.34 11.72
N TYR A 670 -3.37 17.26 11.50
CA TYR A 670 -2.35 17.62 12.50
C TYR A 670 -2.91 18.50 13.63
N GLN A 671 -4.00 19.22 13.36
CA GLN A 671 -4.81 19.87 14.40
C GLN A 671 -5.72 18.89 15.16
N ARG A 672 -5.70 17.59 14.79
CA ARG A 672 -6.55 16.52 15.34
C ARG A 672 -8.06 16.77 15.16
N LYS A 673 -8.44 17.53 14.14
CA LYS A 673 -9.84 17.77 13.75
C LYS A 673 -10.25 16.75 12.69
N TYR A 674 -10.31 15.48 13.08
CA TYR A 674 -10.42 14.36 12.14
C TYR A 674 -11.74 14.37 11.34
N ASP A 675 -12.87 14.68 11.98
CA ASP A 675 -14.17 14.75 11.28
C ASP A 675 -14.20 15.85 10.20
N GLU A 676 -13.69 17.05 10.51
CA GLU A 676 -13.56 18.12 9.51
C GLU A 676 -12.59 17.68 8.39
N ALA A 677 -11.45 17.09 8.75
CA ALA A 677 -10.47 16.63 7.76
C ALA A 677 -11.07 15.60 6.79
N LEU A 678 -11.88 14.66 7.30
CA LEU A 678 -12.58 13.67 6.50
C LEU A 678 -13.58 14.30 5.53
N ASP A 679 -14.35 15.32 5.96
CA ASP A 679 -15.28 16.05 5.06
C ASP A 679 -14.54 16.69 3.88
N TYR A 680 -13.44 17.40 4.14
CA TYR A 680 -12.61 18.00 3.09
C TYR A 680 -12.03 16.95 2.14
N CYS A 681 -11.54 15.83 2.66
CA CYS A 681 -10.98 14.75 1.85
C CYS A 681 -12.05 14.03 1.02
N GLN A 682 -13.25 13.82 1.56
CA GLN A 682 -14.38 13.22 0.83
C GLN A 682 -14.89 14.14 -0.28
N ARG A 683 -14.93 15.46 -0.04
CA ARG A 683 -15.22 16.47 -1.08
C ARG A 683 -14.15 16.48 -2.17
N ALA A 684 -12.87 16.36 -1.83
CA ALA A 684 -11.81 16.24 -2.83
C ALA A 684 -11.96 14.95 -3.65
N MET A 685 -12.27 13.84 -2.97
CA MET A 685 -12.46 12.53 -3.60
C MET A 685 -13.63 12.51 -4.57
N SER A 686 -14.76 13.14 -4.26
CA SER A 686 -15.92 13.20 -5.17
C SER A 686 -15.61 14.01 -6.42
N ILE A 687 -14.85 15.10 -6.29
CA ILE A 687 -14.34 15.86 -7.43
C ILE A 687 -13.43 14.98 -8.30
N TYR A 688 -12.46 14.29 -7.70
CA TYR A 688 -11.57 13.40 -8.45
C TYR A 688 -12.32 12.24 -9.12
N ALA A 689 -13.30 11.64 -8.45
CA ALA A 689 -14.09 10.55 -9.01
C ALA A 689 -14.93 10.99 -10.23
N ASN A 690 -15.43 12.23 -10.22
CA ASN A 690 -16.15 12.78 -11.38
C ASN A 690 -15.25 13.01 -12.59
N TYR A 691 -13.99 13.40 -12.37
CA TYR A 691 -13.01 13.61 -13.45
C TYR A 691 -12.39 12.31 -13.94
N TYR A 692 -12.25 11.32 -13.05
CA TYR A 692 -11.60 10.05 -13.33
C TYR A 692 -12.51 8.87 -12.95
N PRO A 693 -13.59 8.62 -13.70
CA PRO A 693 -14.59 7.60 -13.36
C PRO A 693 -14.02 6.17 -13.38
N ASN A 694 -12.92 5.96 -14.13
CA ASN A 694 -12.22 4.67 -14.22
C ASN A 694 -11.03 4.53 -13.24
N GLY A 695 -10.92 5.43 -12.24
CA GLY A 695 -9.83 5.43 -11.26
C GLY A 695 -8.63 6.29 -11.66
N HIS A 696 -7.89 6.78 -10.66
CA HIS A 696 -6.69 7.62 -10.83
C HIS A 696 -5.79 7.61 -9.59
N ILE A 697 -4.50 7.91 -9.75
CA ILE A 697 -3.53 8.01 -8.65
C ILE A 697 -3.92 9.05 -7.59
N TYR A 698 -4.62 10.13 -7.99
CA TYR A 698 -5.13 11.14 -7.05
C TYR A 698 -6.23 10.60 -6.14
N ILE A 699 -7.06 9.67 -6.64
CA ILE A 699 -8.07 8.98 -5.83
C ILE A 699 -7.36 8.07 -4.83
N ALA A 700 -6.35 7.31 -5.27
CA ALA A 700 -5.56 6.45 -4.39
C ALA A 700 -4.81 7.24 -3.31
N SER A 701 -4.19 8.38 -3.66
CA SER A 701 -3.55 9.28 -2.69
C SER A 701 -4.54 9.86 -1.68
N THR A 702 -5.74 10.23 -2.13
CA THR A 702 -6.82 10.70 -1.24
C THR A 702 -7.29 9.59 -0.30
N LEU A 703 -7.47 8.37 -0.79
CA LEU A 703 -7.80 7.19 0.01
C LEU A 703 -6.70 6.89 1.04
N ASN A 704 -5.43 6.97 0.66
CA ASN A 704 -4.33 6.80 1.61
C ASN A 704 -4.37 7.85 2.72
N HIS A 705 -4.70 9.10 2.40
CA HIS A 705 -4.80 10.15 3.41
C HIS A 705 -6.02 9.96 4.33
N ILE A 706 -7.17 9.57 3.78
CA ILE A 706 -8.35 9.16 4.56
C ILE A 706 -8.01 7.99 5.48
N GLY A 707 -7.33 6.97 4.96
CA GLY A 707 -6.86 5.83 5.74
C GLY A 707 -5.96 6.26 6.90
N TYR A 708 -5.05 7.21 6.67
CA TYR A 708 -4.20 7.78 7.71
C TYR A 708 -4.99 8.57 8.77
N ILE A 709 -6.01 9.34 8.37
CA ILE A 709 -6.90 10.04 9.31
C ILE A 709 -7.65 9.02 10.18
N LEU A 710 -8.25 8.00 9.58
CA LEU A 710 -8.96 6.93 10.28
C LEU A 710 -8.03 6.16 11.22
N TYR A 711 -6.78 5.93 10.82
CA TYR A 711 -5.75 5.33 11.66
C TYR A 711 -5.47 6.17 12.91
N LEU A 712 -5.33 7.50 12.78
CA LEU A 712 -5.10 8.41 13.90
C LEU A 712 -6.33 8.59 14.79
N ASP A 713 -7.53 8.44 14.22
CA ASP A 713 -8.82 8.47 14.92
C ASP A 713 -9.14 7.14 15.66
N GLY A 714 -8.28 6.13 15.52
CA GLY A 714 -8.45 4.81 16.17
C GLY A 714 -9.37 3.84 15.40
N LYS A 715 -9.92 4.24 14.24
CA LYS A 715 -10.78 3.42 13.38
C LYS A 715 -9.95 2.51 12.47
N HIS A 716 -9.21 1.58 13.09
CA HIS A 716 -8.19 0.78 12.41
C HIS A 716 -8.73 -0.13 11.28
N ASP A 717 -9.91 -0.74 11.43
CA ASP A 717 -10.48 -1.61 10.38
C ASP A 717 -10.93 -0.83 9.14
N GLU A 718 -11.51 0.35 9.34
CA GLU A 718 -11.88 1.26 8.25
C GLU A 718 -10.62 1.80 7.54
N ALA A 719 -9.58 2.14 8.31
CA ALA A 719 -8.28 2.53 7.79
C ALA A 719 -7.68 1.43 6.90
N LEU A 720 -7.66 0.19 7.38
CA LEU A 720 -7.14 -0.97 6.65
C LEU A 720 -7.90 -1.20 5.34
N THR A 721 -9.23 -1.14 5.38
CA THR A 721 -10.09 -1.29 4.21
C THR A 721 -9.82 -0.19 3.18
N THR A 722 -9.65 1.05 3.64
CA THR A 722 -9.37 2.21 2.80
C THR A 722 -7.99 2.13 2.15
N HIS A 723 -6.95 1.76 2.92
CA HIS A 723 -5.61 1.55 2.38
C HIS A 723 -5.54 0.39 1.38
N LYS A 724 -6.24 -0.73 1.63
CA LYS A 724 -6.29 -1.86 0.67
C LYS A 724 -6.96 -1.46 -0.65
N ARG A 725 -7.99 -0.61 -0.62
CA ARG A 725 -8.58 -0.04 -1.83
C ARG A 725 -7.60 0.83 -2.60
N ALA A 726 -6.86 1.70 -1.90
CA ALA A 726 -5.80 2.50 -2.52
C ALA A 726 -4.71 1.62 -3.15
N LEU A 727 -4.30 0.56 -2.46
CA LEU A 727 -3.29 -0.40 -2.93
C LEU A 727 -3.73 -1.09 -4.23
N ALA A 728 -4.95 -1.60 -4.29
CA ALA A 728 -5.49 -2.26 -5.48
C ALA A 728 -5.48 -1.33 -6.70
N MET A 729 -5.91 -0.07 -6.52
CA MET A 729 -5.88 0.94 -7.58
C MET A 729 -4.45 1.25 -8.05
N LEU A 730 -3.50 1.38 -7.12
CA LEU A 730 -2.10 1.66 -7.46
C LEU A 730 -1.43 0.45 -8.14
N GLN A 731 -1.77 -0.78 -7.77
CA GLN A 731 -1.24 -1.98 -8.42
C GLN A 731 -1.77 -2.16 -9.84
N GLU A 732 -3.02 -1.77 -10.09
CA GLU A 732 -3.58 -1.74 -11.45
C GLU A 732 -2.90 -0.67 -12.31
N TYR A 733 -2.61 0.50 -11.73
CA TYR A 733 -1.99 1.62 -12.44
C TYR A 733 -0.46 1.44 -12.64
N TYR A 734 0.23 0.82 -11.67
CA TYR A 734 1.67 0.56 -11.66
C TYR A 734 1.98 -0.95 -11.58
N PRO A 735 1.73 -1.72 -12.65
CA PRO A 735 1.86 -3.19 -12.61
C PRO A 735 3.29 -3.67 -12.35
N PHE A 736 4.30 -2.84 -12.58
CA PHE A 736 5.72 -3.17 -12.35
C PHE A 736 6.25 -2.66 -10.99
N GLY A 737 5.39 -2.07 -10.16
CA GLY A 737 5.72 -1.46 -8.87
C GLY A 737 6.06 0.03 -8.97
N HIS A 738 5.74 0.81 -7.92
CA HIS A 738 6.00 2.25 -7.82
C HIS A 738 6.16 2.67 -6.36
N VAL A 739 6.80 3.82 -6.12
CA VAL A 739 7.06 4.33 -4.76
C VAL A 739 5.78 4.66 -3.99
N ASP A 740 4.71 5.03 -4.67
CA ASP A 740 3.39 5.25 -4.04
C ASP A 740 2.81 3.97 -3.42
N ILE A 741 3.16 2.80 -3.97
CA ILE A 741 2.76 1.51 -3.38
C ILE A 741 3.46 1.32 -2.04
N ALA A 742 4.74 1.70 -1.92
CA ALA A 742 5.49 1.60 -0.67
C ALA A 742 4.84 2.45 0.45
N TYR A 743 4.37 3.67 0.13
CA TYR A 743 3.65 4.51 1.09
C TYR A 743 2.34 3.86 1.57
N THR A 744 1.54 3.27 0.67
CA THR A 744 0.33 2.55 1.06
C THR A 744 0.64 1.32 1.92
N LEU A 745 1.67 0.55 1.58
CA LEU A 745 2.11 -0.61 2.35
C LEU A 745 2.53 -0.20 3.77
N SER A 746 3.19 0.95 3.92
CA SER A 746 3.50 1.49 5.26
C SER A 746 2.24 1.81 6.05
N GLY A 747 1.20 2.39 5.44
CA GLY A 747 -0.08 2.66 6.11
C GLY A 747 -0.77 1.39 6.59
N ILE A 748 -0.75 0.33 5.77
CA ILE A 748 -1.28 -1.00 6.11
C ILE A 748 -0.46 -1.62 7.25
N GLY A 749 0.87 -1.59 7.15
CA GLY A 749 1.78 -2.09 8.18
C GLY A 749 1.57 -1.40 9.53
N ASN A 750 1.45 -0.06 9.53
CA ASN A 750 1.17 0.73 10.72
C ASN A 750 -0.15 0.33 11.38
N THR A 751 -1.18 0.12 10.56
CA THR A 751 -2.51 -0.28 11.03
C THR A 751 -2.48 -1.68 11.67
N HIS A 752 -1.81 -2.65 11.04
CA HIS A 752 -1.62 -3.98 11.63
C HIS A 752 -0.80 -3.95 12.92
N CYS A 753 0.26 -3.14 12.99
CA CYS A 753 1.04 -2.93 14.22
C CYS A 753 0.15 -2.42 15.37
N ARG A 754 -0.73 -1.45 15.11
CA ARG A 754 -1.65 -0.93 16.16
C ARG A 754 -2.68 -1.95 16.61
N GLN A 755 -3.05 -2.90 15.75
CA GLN A 755 -3.92 -4.03 16.10
C GLN A 755 -3.18 -5.16 16.84
N GLY A 756 -1.85 -5.06 17.05
CA GLY A 756 -1.03 -6.12 17.61
C GLY A 756 -0.75 -7.29 16.64
N LYS A 757 -1.10 -7.13 15.37
CA LYS A 757 -0.92 -8.11 14.28
C LYS A 757 0.49 -7.96 13.67
N TYR A 758 1.50 -8.28 14.47
CA TYR A 758 2.90 -7.98 14.16
C TYR A 758 3.46 -8.78 12.98
N ASP A 759 3.05 -10.04 12.80
CA ASP A 759 3.52 -10.86 11.68
C ASP A 759 2.97 -10.36 10.35
N GLU A 760 1.69 -9.97 10.31
CA GLU A 760 1.09 -9.34 9.14
C GLU A 760 1.79 -8.00 8.83
N ALA A 761 2.01 -7.15 9.83
CA ALA A 761 2.72 -5.90 9.65
C ALA A 761 4.13 -6.09 9.06
N LEU A 762 4.86 -7.11 9.53
CA LEU A 762 6.19 -7.44 9.06
C LEU A 762 6.20 -7.76 7.56
N THR A 763 5.21 -8.51 7.06
CA THR A 763 5.11 -8.82 5.62
C THR A 763 4.96 -7.56 4.77
N PHE A 764 4.15 -6.59 5.21
CA PHE A 764 3.94 -5.34 4.47
C PHE A 764 5.18 -4.43 4.51
N TYR A 765 5.88 -4.35 5.64
CA TYR A 765 7.13 -3.58 5.71
C TYR A 765 8.28 -4.21 4.91
N GLN A 766 8.33 -5.54 4.82
CA GLN A 766 9.29 -6.22 3.95
C GLN A 766 9.02 -5.93 2.46
N GLN A 767 7.76 -5.95 2.04
CA GLN A 767 7.38 -5.55 0.68
C GLN A 767 7.70 -4.06 0.41
N MET A 768 7.43 -3.19 1.38
CA MET A 768 7.81 -1.77 1.31
C MET A 768 9.32 -1.62 1.15
N LEU A 769 10.12 -2.38 1.91
CA LEU A 769 11.57 -2.36 1.85
C LEU A 769 12.09 -2.83 0.49
N GLU A 770 11.56 -3.92 -0.06
CA GLU A 770 11.94 -4.45 -1.37
C GLU A 770 11.66 -3.44 -2.49
N ILE A 771 10.46 -2.85 -2.50
CA ILE A 771 10.09 -1.81 -3.47
C ILE A 771 11.01 -0.59 -3.30
N SER A 772 11.23 -0.13 -2.07
CA SER A 772 12.05 1.05 -1.80
C SER A 772 13.52 0.84 -2.18
N GLN A 773 14.08 -0.36 -1.94
CA GLN A 773 15.44 -0.72 -2.35
C GLN A 773 15.61 -0.86 -3.86
N LYS A 774 14.55 -1.28 -4.57
CA LYS A 774 14.55 -1.37 -6.03
C LYS A 774 14.60 0.00 -6.69
N TYR A 775 13.85 0.97 -6.15
CA TYR A 775 13.67 2.26 -6.79
C TYR A 775 14.61 3.33 -6.23
N TYR A 776 14.78 3.43 -4.92
CA TYR A 776 15.60 4.49 -4.31
C TYR A 776 17.05 4.10 -4.09
N PHE A 777 17.92 5.10 -3.93
CA PHE A 777 19.28 4.86 -3.45
C PHE A 777 19.25 4.32 -2.02
N SER A 778 20.29 3.57 -1.64
CA SER A 778 20.33 2.82 -0.38
C SER A 778 20.15 3.65 0.90
N GLY A 779 20.34 4.97 0.83
CA GLY A 779 20.18 5.87 1.96
C GLY A 779 18.78 6.48 2.08
N HIS A 780 17.83 6.24 1.18
CA HIS A 780 16.56 6.98 1.16
C HIS A 780 15.70 6.78 2.43
N ASP A 781 14.97 7.83 2.83
CA ASP A 781 14.14 7.87 4.05
C ASP A 781 13.13 6.72 4.13
N ASP A 782 12.51 6.32 3.00
CA ASP A 782 11.56 5.20 2.99
C ASP A 782 12.22 3.86 3.37
N ILE A 783 13.47 3.63 2.97
CA ILE A 783 14.24 2.44 3.37
C ILE A 783 14.51 2.49 4.87
N ILE A 784 14.93 3.65 5.37
CA ILE A 784 15.18 3.88 6.80
C ILE A 784 13.89 3.64 7.61
N CYS A 785 12.74 4.17 7.18
CA CYS A 785 11.44 3.98 7.81
C CYS A 785 11.05 2.49 7.84
N ALA A 786 11.19 1.78 6.72
CA ALA A 786 10.88 0.35 6.67
C ALA A 786 11.75 -0.46 7.64
N LEU A 787 13.07 -0.23 7.65
CA LEU A 787 13.99 -0.91 8.56
C LEU A 787 13.72 -0.58 10.04
N ASN A 788 13.42 0.68 10.37
CA ASN A 788 13.04 1.08 11.72
C ASN A 788 11.76 0.39 12.19
N ASN A 789 10.74 0.30 11.35
CA ASN A 789 9.49 -0.38 11.69
C ASN A 789 9.66 -1.89 11.82
N ILE A 790 10.51 -2.51 11.00
CA ILE A 790 10.90 -3.92 11.14
C ILE A 790 11.64 -4.14 12.46
N GLY A 791 12.61 -3.28 12.78
CA GLY A 791 13.34 -3.31 14.06
C GLY A 791 12.41 -3.14 15.26
N TYR A 792 11.42 -2.25 15.17
CA TYR A 792 10.37 -2.09 16.18
C TYR A 792 9.57 -3.38 16.37
N ILE A 793 9.08 -4.00 15.29
CA ILE A 793 8.32 -5.25 15.36
C ILE A 793 9.13 -6.36 16.02
N HIS A 794 10.40 -6.53 15.64
CA HIS A 794 11.27 -7.54 16.26
C HIS A 794 11.43 -7.31 17.76
N ARG A 795 11.53 -6.05 18.21
CA ARG A 795 11.55 -5.72 19.65
C ARG A 795 10.26 -6.15 20.34
N GLU A 796 9.10 -5.82 19.78
CA GLU A 796 7.79 -6.20 20.36
C GLU A 796 7.56 -7.72 20.36
N GLN A 797 8.21 -8.46 19.45
CA GLN A 797 8.22 -9.92 19.44
C GLN A 797 9.24 -10.55 20.41
N GLY A 798 10.03 -9.76 21.15
CA GLY A 798 11.10 -10.24 22.04
C GLY A 798 12.39 -10.68 21.33
N LYS A 799 12.49 -10.44 20.02
CA LYS A 799 13.66 -10.75 19.17
C LYS A 799 14.65 -9.58 19.21
N TYR A 800 15.27 -9.38 20.37
CA TYR A 800 16.06 -8.18 20.66
C TYR A 800 17.35 -8.08 19.84
N ASP A 801 18.01 -9.20 19.54
CA ASP A 801 19.26 -9.18 18.77
C ASP A 801 19.00 -8.82 17.29
N GLU A 802 17.94 -9.38 16.69
CA GLU A 802 17.50 -9.02 15.34
C GLU A 802 17.07 -7.55 15.26
N SER A 803 16.36 -7.07 16.28
CA SER A 803 15.98 -5.65 16.40
C SER A 803 17.22 -4.73 16.41
N LEU A 804 18.26 -5.08 17.18
CA LEU A 804 19.52 -4.33 17.23
C LEU A 804 20.24 -4.31 15.88
N ASP A 805 20.23 -5.42 15.14
CA ASP A 805 20.87 -5.49 13.82
C ASP A 805 20.21 -4.53 12.83
N PHE A 806 18.87 -4.48 12.79
CA PHE A 806 18.14 -3.52 11.96
C PHE A 806 18.41 -2.06 12.37
N TYR A 807 18.36 -1.73 13.66
CA TYR A 807 18.66 -0.36 14.10
C TYR A 807 20.12 0.05 13.86
N ARG A 808 21.09 -0.88 13.96
CA ARG A 808 22.49 -0.61 13.60
C ARG A 808 22.65 -0.39 12.10
N GLN A 809 21.92 -1.12 11.27
CA GLN A 809 21.89 -0.88 9.82
C GLN A 809 21.35 0.51 9.51
N VAL A 810 20.25 0.92 10.16
CA VAL A 810 19.69 2.27 10.02
C VAL A 810 20.69 3.34 10.47
N LEU A 811 21.35 3.16 11.61
CA LEU A 811 22.34 4.09 12.13
C LEU A 811 23.48 4.27 11.12
N ALA A 812 24.01 3.18 10.57
CA ALA A 812 25.07 3.22 9.56
C ALA A 812 24.60 3.91 8.26
N LEU A 813 23.35 3.71 7.82
CA LEU A 813 22.80 4.43 6.67
C LEU A 813 22.69 5.93 6.94
N GLN A 814 22.16 6.31 8.11
CA GLN A 814 22.01 7.72 8.49
C GLN A 814 23.36 8.43 8.63
N GLU A 815 24.36 7.80 9.25
CA GLU A 815 25.71 8.35 9.39
C GLU A 815 26.41 8.54 8.03
N ASN A 816 26.21 7.61 7.09
CA ASN A 816 26.84 7.68 5.77
C ASN A 816 26.18 8.69 4.82
N TYR A 817 24.84 8.74 4.79
CA TYR A 817 24.09 9.52 3.79
C TYR A 817 23.57 10.87 4.32
N TYR A 818 23.28 10.96 5.61
CA TYR A 818 22.73 12.17 6.22
C TYR A 818 23.47 12.58 7.49
N PRO A 819 24.79 12.85 7.42
CA PRO A 819 25.56 13.24 8.59
C PRO A 819 25.10 14.57 9.20
N LEU A 820 24.18 15.31 8.55
CA LEU A 820 23.56 16.54 9.05
C LEU A 820 22.14 16.35 9.66
N TYR A 821 21.55 15.15 9.58
CA TYR A 821 20.22 14.83 10.14
C TYR A 821 20.32 14.25 11.56
N TYR A 822 20.86 15.06 12.47
CA TYR A 822 21.18 14.64 13.84
C TYR A 822 19.97 14.20 14.67
N ALA A 823 18.77 14.70 14.38
CA ALA A 823 17.54 14.27 15.05
C ALA A 823 17.21 12.80 14.77
N ASN A 824 17.36 12.36 13.52
CA ASN A 824 17.08 10.99 13.11
C ASN A 824 18.12 10.01 13.66
N ILE A 825 19.39 10.42 13.70
CA ILE A 825 20.47 9.64 14.34
C ILE A 825 20.19 9.50 15.85
N ALA A 826 19.87 10.60 16.53
CA ALA A 826 19.53 10.58 17.95
C ALA A 826 18.30 9.70 18.25
N TYR A 827 17.29 9.73 17.38
CA TYR A 827 16.15 8.82 17.46
C TYR A 827 16.58 7.35 17.37
N THR A 828 17.37 6.97 16.36
CA THR A 828 17.87 5.59 16.21
C THR A 828 18.71 5.14 17.41
N LEU A 829 19.60 6.01 17.92
CA LEU A 829 20.38 5.75 19.14
C LEU A 829 19.47 5.50 20.35
N ASN A 830 18.38 6.27 20.48
CA ASN A 830 17.38 6.05 21.53
C ASN A 830 16.66 4.72 21.37
N GLN A 831 16.34 4.31 20.14
CA GLN A 831 15.72 3.00 19.89
C GLN A 831 16.65 1.84 20.24
N ILE A 832 17.95 1.95 19.91
CA ILE A 832 18.98 0.99 20.35
C ILE A 832 19.04 0.93 21.88
N GLY A 833 19.08 2.09 22.54
CA GLY A 833 19.06 2.18 24.00
C GLY A 833 17.84 1.49 24.61
N ASN A 834 16.65 1.70 24.03
CA ASN A 834 15.41 1.07 24.47
C ASN A 834 15.45 -0.47 24.34
N VAL A 835 16.02 -1.02 23.26
CA VAL A 835 16.18 -2.48 23.12
C VAL A 835 17.18 -3.03 24.16
N LEU A 836 18.25 -2.30 24.45
CA LEU A 836 19.23 -2.69 25.47
C LEU A 836 18.67 -2.65 26.90
N ILE A 837 17.69 -1.79 27.18
CA ILE A 837 16.94 -1.79 28.46
C ILE A 837 16.23 -3.13 28.64
N GLU A 838 15.55 -3.64 27.59
CA GLU A 838 14.85 -4.93 27.65
C GLU A 838 15.82 -6.12 27.85
N GLN A 839 17.07 -5.98 27.37
CA GLN A 839 18.16 -6.93 27.66
C GLN A 839 18.84 -6.72 29.04
N LYS A 840 18.36 -5.77 29.86
CA LYS A 840 18.94 -5.39 31.16
C LYS A 840 20.39 -4.85 31.09
N LYS A 841 20.82 -4.37 29.91
CA LYS A 841 22.18 -3.82 29.68
C LYS A 841 22.24 -2.31 29.93
N TYR A 842 21.86 -1.91 31.15
CA TYR A 842 21.62 -0.49 31.48
C TYR A 842 22.83 0.43 31.30
N ASP A 843 24.05 -0.04 31.59
CA ASP A 843 25.26 0.79 31.43
C ASP A 843 25.62 1.03 29.96
N GLU A 844 25.32 0.08 29.07
CA GLU A 844 25.45 0.28 27.62
C GLU A 844 24.36 1.22 27.09
N THR A 845 23.11 1.04 27.54
CA THR A 845 21.99 1.95 27.23
C THR A 845 22.36 3.41 27.52
N LEU A 846 22.92 3.71 28.70
CA LEU A 846 23.30 5.07 29.08
C LEU A 846 24.34 5.68 28.12
N LYS A 847 25.26 4.89 27.56
CA LYS A 847 26.23 5.38 26.56
C LYS A 847 25.54 5.82 25.27
N PHE A 848 24.56 5.05 24.79
CA PHE A 848 23.80 5.39 23.59
C PHE A 848 22.92 6.62 23.79
N HIS A 849 22.20 6.72 24.92
CA HIS A 849 21.39 7.91 25.22
C HIS A 849 22.27 9.15 25.46
N GLN A 850 23.43 9.00 26.10
CA GLN A 850 24.38 10.10 26.27
C GLN A 850 24.88 10.60 24.92
N HIS A 851 25.22 9.71 23.99
CA HIS A 851 25.61 10.09 22.64
C HIS A 851 24.47 10.81 21.89
N ALA A 852 23.23 10.35 22.04
CA ALA A 852 22.06 11.03 21.48
C ALA A 852 21.88 12.44 22.06
N LEU A 853 22.04 12.62 23.38
CA LEU A 853 22.01 13.94 24.03
C LEU A 853 23.11 14.85 23.53
N GLU A 854 24.36 14.37 23.43
CA GLU A 854 25.49 15.15 22.94
C GLU A 854 25.26 15.66 21.52
N LEU A 855 24.70 14.83 20.64
CA LEU A 855 24.30 15.24 19.30
C LEU A 855 23.18 16.30 19.37
N GLN A 856 22.13 16.05 20.13
CA GLN A 856 21.00 16.99 20.22
C GLN A 856 21.41 18.33 20.83
N GLU A 857 22.17 18.36 21.92
CA GLU A 857 22.64 19.58 22.59
C GLU A 857 23.58 20.41 21.69
N LYS A 858 24.44 19.74 20.91
CA LYS A 858 25.35 20.40 19.97
C LYS A 858 24.59 21.17 18.86
N TYR A 859 23.50 20.62 18.34
CA TYR A 859 22.76 21.20 17.21
C TYR A 859 21.49 21.96 17.60
N TYR A 860 20.97 21.75 18.81
CA TYR A 860 19.89 22.52 19.41
C TYR A 860 20.36 23.27 20.67
N PRO A 861 21.31 24.21 20.56
CA PRO A 861 21.88 24.92 21.72
C PRO A 861 20.86 25.78 22.48
N ASN A 862 19.71 26.09 21.86
CA ASN A 862 18.59 26.81 22.49
C ASN A 862 17.48 25.89 23.03
N GLY A 863 17.69 24.57 22.98
CA GLY A 863 16.72 23.52 23.31
C GLY A 863 15.87 23.06 22.10
N HIS A 864 15.35 21.83 22.20
CA HIS A 864 14.39 21.23 21.27
C HIS A 864 13.51 20.19 22.01
N ALA A 865 12.29 19.96 21.54
CA ALA A 865 11.37 19.00 22.16
C ALA A 865 11.94 17.56 22.19
N ASP A 866 12.73 17.19 21.18
CA ASP A 866 13.34 15.85 21.08
C ASP A 866 14.34 15.55 22.20
N ILE A 867 14.94 16.58 22.81
CA ILE A 867 15.83 16.40 23.97
C ILE A 867 15.04 15.82 25.15
N ALA A 868 13.78 16.24 25.32
CA ALA A 868 12.93 15.74 26.39
C ALA A 868 12.63 14.23 26.25
N ILE A 869 12.49 13.74 25.02
CA ILE A 869 12.31 12.29 24.76
C ILE A 869 13.54 11.52 25.23
N THR A 870 14.74 12.00 24.90
CA THR A 870 15.99 11.37 25.33
C THR A 870 16.15 11.41 26.86
N PHE A 871 15.84 12.54 27.50
CA PHE A 871 15.85 12.63 28.97
C PHE A 871 14.85 11.67 29.62
N ASN A 872 13.66 11.49 29.06
CA ASN A 872 12.72 10.47 29.55
C ASN A 872 13.29 9.05 29.45
N ASN A 873 13.98 8.71 28.35
CA ASN A 873 14.59 7.38 28.22
C ASN A 873 15.75 7.19 29.22
N VAL A 874 16.54 8.23 29.47
CA VAL A 874 17.58 8.22 30.52
C VAL A 874 16.95 8.05 31.91
N GLY A 875 15.87 8.77 32.20
CA GLY A 875 15.11 8.64 33.44
C GLY A 875 14.57 7.21 33.64
N ARG A 876 13.98 6.63 32.60
CA ARG A 876 13.54 5.23 32.58
C ARG A 876 14.70 4.26 32.82
N THR A 877 15.87 4.53 32.27
CA THR A 877 17.06 3.68 32.49
C THR A 877 17.52 3.74 33.94
N PHE A 878 17.55 4.93 34.55
CA PHE A 878 17.91 5.06 35.97
C PHE A 878 16.87 4.44 36.91
N ARG A 879 15.59 4.52 36.57
CA ARG A 879 14.51 3.82 37.28
C ARG A 879 14.74 2.31 37.32
N GLN A 880 15.11 1.70 36.19
CA GLN A 880 15.42 0.26 36.12
C GLN A 880 16.72 -0.12 36.86
N GLN A 881 17.60 0.84 37.14
CA GLN A 881 18.76 0.67 38.03
C GLN A 881 18.44 0.96 39.51
N GLU A 882 17.16 1.20 39.87
CA GLU A 882 16.71 1.61 41.21
C GLU A 882 17.36 2.93 41.71
N LYS A 883 17.84 3.77 40.78
CA LYS A 883 18.43 5.09 41.07
C LYS A 883 17.36 6.17 40.93
N PHE A 884 16.37 6.12 41.81
CA PHE A 884 15.14 6.90 41.71
C PHE A 884 15.35 8.42 41.71
N ASP A 885 16.25 8.96 42.55
CA ASP A 885 16.58 10.40 42.57
C ASP A 885 17.02 10.92 41.20
N LYS A 886 17.89 10.17 40.51
CA LYS A 886 18.34 10.52 39.16
C LYS A 886 17.22 10.36 38.14
N ALA A 887 16.39 9.34 38.27
CA ALA A 887 15.26 9.15 37.37
C ALA A 887 14.31 10.35 37.42
N ILE A 888 13.95 10.82 38.63
CA ILE A 888 13.13 12.02 38.84
C ILE A 888 13.83 13.25 38.24
N GLU A 889 15.12 13.45 38.51
CA GLU A 889 15.88 14.59 37.96
C GLU A 889 15.76 14.69 36.43
N TYR A 890 15.99 13.58 35.72
CA TYR A 890 15.93 13.56 34.25
C TYR A 890 14.49 13.72 33.72
N HIS A 891 13.50 13.08 34.34
CA HIS A 891 12.09 13.29 33.96
C HIS A 891 11.63 14.73 34.23
N GLN A 892 12.10 15.37 35.30
CA GLN A 892 11.81 16.77 35.60
C GLN A 892 12.40 17.70 34.52
N ARG A 893 13.65 17.46 34.10
CA ARG A 893 14.27 18.19 32.99
C ARG A 893 13.52 18.02 31.67
N ALA A 894 13.03 16.81 31.39
CA ALA A 894 12.17 16.56 30.23
C ALA A 894 10.87 17.38 30.30
N LEU A 895 10.23 17.39 31.48
CA LEU A 895 8.99 18.11 31.73
C LEU A 895 9.18 19.63 31.57
N GLU A 896 10.25 20.21 32.12
CA GLU A 896 10.57 21.64 31.99
C GLU A 896 10.74 22.07 30.52
N ILE A 897 11.41 21.23 29.71
CA ILE A 897 11.51 21.47 28.27
C ILE A 897 10.11 21.41 27.64
N GLN A 898 9.34 20.36 27.90
CA GLN A 898 8.03 20.19 27.30
C GLN A 898 7.04 21.30 27.69
N GLU A 899 7.04 21.76 28.94
CA GLU A 899 6.22 22.89 29.41
C GLU A 899 6.58 24.20 28.68
N LYS A 900 7.85 24.40 28.31
CA LYS A 900 8.30 25.56 27.52
C LYS A 900 7.83 25.51 26.07
N TYR A 901 7.84 24.33 25.43
CA TYR A 901 7.49 24.17 24.01
C TYR A 901 6.00 23.91 23.76
N TYR A 902 5.29 23.36 24.74
CA TYR A 902 3.86 23.05 24.68
C TYR A 902 3.11 23.72 25.84
N PRO A 903 2.93 25.05 25.83
CA PRO A 903 2.29 25.78 26.92
C PRO A 903 0.82 25.39 27.15
N SER A 904 0.20 24.71 26.18
CA SER A 904 -1.20 24.28 26.18
C SER A 904 -1.33 22.76 26.35
N GLY A 905 -0.92 22.22 27.51
CA GLY A 905 -1.33 20.89 27.99
C GLY A 905 -1.23 19.72 27.00
N SER A 906 -0.08 19.52 26.35
CA SER A 906 0.13 18.42 25.40
C SER A 906 0.22 17.04 26.08
N VAL A 907 -0.22 15.97 25.40
CA VAL A 907 -0.09 14.55 25.87
C VAL A 907 1.33 14.17 26.22
N ILE A 908 2.29 14.74 25.51
CA ILE A 908 3.70 14.47 25.76
C ILE A 908 4.08 14.85 27.21
N LEU A 909 3.42 15.85 27.80
CA LEU A 909 3.59 16.19 29.21
C LEU A 909 2.96 15.11 30.12
N ALA A 910 1.78 14.60 29.78
CA ALA A 910 1.09 13.58 30.56
C ALA A 910 1.94 12.29 30.65
N ASP A 911 2.61 11.89 29.56
CA ASP A 911 3.49 10.71 29.55
C ASP A 911 4.71 10.90 30.46
N THR A 912 5.33 12.08 30.43
CA THR A 912 6.44 12.42 31.32
C THR A 912 6.01 12.45 32.79
N ILE A 913 4.83 13.01 33.08
CA ILE A 913 4.24 13.04 34.42
C ILE A 913 3.94 11.62 34.91
N ASN A 914 3.41 10.75 34.05
CA ASN A 914 3.22 9.33 34.34
C ASN A 914 4.56 8.63 34.65
N CYS A 915 5.64 8.96 33.93
CA CYS A 915 6.98 8.42 34.23
C CYS A 915 7.45 8.79 35.64
N ILE A 916 7.22 10.03 36.09
CA ILE A 916 7.53 10.44 37.47
C ILE A 916 6.65 9.66 38.46
N GLY A 917 5.35 9.53 38.17
CA GLY A 917 4.43 8.71 38.97
C GLY A 917 4.90 7.25 39.10
N HIS A 918 5.46 6.68 38.04
CA HIS A 918 6.02 5.34 38.04
C HIS A 918 7.26 5.20 38.92
N VAL A 919 8.16 6.20 38.90
CA VAL A 919 9.32 6.21 39.79
C VAL A 919 8.88 6.27 41.26
N LEU A 920 7.90 7.13 41.57
CA LEU A 920 7.34 7.25 42.92
C LEU A 920 6.60 5.99 43.37
N TYR A 921 5.94 5.28 42.45
CA TYR A 921 5.32 3.99 42.73
C TYR A 921 6.37 2.93 43.10
N ASP A 922 7.49 2.86 42.37
CA ASP A 922 8.59 1.93 42.67
C ASP A 922 9.31 2.28 43.98
N GLU A 923 9.35 3.57 44.37
CA GLU A 923 9.80 4.04 45.69
C GLU A 923 8.78 3.78 46.83
N GLU A 924 7.65 3.13 46.54
CA GLU A 924 6.53 2.89 47.46
C GLU A 924 5.86 4.18 48.00
N LYS A 925 6.10 5.34 47.36
CA LYS A 925 5.45 6.63 47.67
C LYS A 925 4.10 6.74 46.94
N TYR A 926 3.19 5.82 47.26
CA TYR A 926 1.95 5.61 46.51
C TYR A 926 1.02 6.83 46.46
N ASP A 927 0.89 7.62 47.53
CA ASP A 927 0.03 8.81 47.52
C ASP A 927 0.55 9.87 46.54
N ALA A 928 1.87 10.12 46.54
CA ALA A 928 2.50 11.04 45.61
C ALA A 928 2.38 10.52 44.16
N ALA A 929 2.56 9.21 43.93
CA ALA A 929 2.36 8.61 42.61
C ALA A 929 0.93 8.85 42.08
N ILE A 930 -0.09 8.67 42.92
CA ILE A 930 -1.50 8.95 42.57
C ILE A 930 -1.71 10.41 42.19
N ASP A 931 -1.09 11.36 42.90
CA ASP A 931 -1.21 12.79 42.57
C ASP A 931 -0.63 13.11 41.17
N TYR A 932 0.52 12.53 40.82
CA TYR A 932 1.10 12.67 39.49
C TYR A 932 0.21 12.01 38.42
N TYR A 933 -0.27 10.78 38.64
CA TYR A 933 -1.17 10.12 37.68
C TYR A 933 -2.48 10.89 37.50
N ARG A 934 -3.05 11.48 38.56
CA ARG A 934 -4.24 12.34 38.46
C ARG A 934 -3.97 13.63 37.69
N ARG A 935 -2.78 14.22 37.85
CA ARG A 935 -2.36 15.37 37.04
C ARG A 935 -2.25 15.01 35.56
N ALA A 936 -1.65 13.86 35.23
CA ALA A 936 -1.58 13.36 33.86
C ALA A 936 -2.99 13.08 33.29
N LEU A 937 -3.85 12.43 34.07
CA LEU A 937 -5.23 12.14 33.69
C LEU A 937 -6.01 13.44 33.43
N SER A 938 -5.88 14.45 34.28
CA SER A 938 -6.54 15.74 34.08
C SER A 938 -6.08 16.44 32.79
N ILE A 939 -4.81 16.32 32.41
CA ILE A 939 -4.32 16.80 31.11
C ILE A 939 -4.97 16.02 29.98
N GLN A 940 -5.08 14.69 30.10
CA GLN A 940 -5.70 13.86 29.07
C GLN A 940 -7.20 14.15 28.93
N GLU A 941 -7.97 14.18 30.02
CA GLU A 941 -9.43 14.44 30.00
C GLU A 941 -9.78 15.84 29.47
N ASN A 942 -8.93 16.85 29.66
CA ASN A 942 -9.20 18.20 29.17
C ASN A 942 -9.00 18.36 27.65
N PHE A 943 -8.29 17.46 26.99
CA PHE A 943 -7.89 17.58 25.59
C PHE A 943 -8.47 16.50 24.67
N TYR A 944 -9.00 15.41 25.24
CA TYR A 944 -9.54 14.28 24.50
C TYR A 944 -11.00 14.02 24.86
N SER A 945 -11.69 13.26 24.01
CA SER A 945 -12.98 12.66 24.40
C SER A 945 -12.78 11.68 25.55
N ASP A 946 -13.85 11.45 26.31
CA ASP A 946 -13.88 10.49 27.43
C ASP A 946 -13.47 9.05 27.02
N ASP A 947 -13.49 8.76 25.72
CA ASP A 947 -13.13 7.48 25.10
C ASP A 947 -11.79 7.61 24.36
N TYR A 948 -10.73 8.07 25.03
CA TYR A 948 -9.39 8.13 24.46
C TYR A 948 -8.52 7.02 25.01
N ILE A 949 -8.00 6.15 24.13
CA ILE A 949 -7.34 4.90 24.52
C ILE A 949 -6.17 5.06 25.51
N GLU A 950 -5.37 6.13 25.40
CA GLU A 950 -4.23 6.35 26.31
C GLU A 950 -4.66 6.67 27.75
N THR A 951 -5.88 7.18 27.96
CA THR A 951 -6.42 7.39 29.33
C THR A 951 -6.61 6.06 30.07
N SER A 952 -6.82 4.96 29.33
CA SER A 952 -6.96 3.62 29.92
C SER A 952 -5.69 3.21 30.68
N HIS A 953 -4.50 3.52 30.15
CA HIS A 953 -3.25 3.21 30.81
C HIS A 953 -3.10 4.00 32.12
N THR A 954 -3.41 5.30 32.11
CA THR A 954 -3.38 6.13 33.33
C THR A 954 -4.37 5.62 34.39
N PHE A 955 -5.59 5.24 33.99
CA PHE A 955 -6.54 4.60 34.91
C PHE A 955 -5.99 3.29 35.49
N SER A 956 -5.36 2.45 34.68
CA SER A 956 -4.71 1.22 35.16
C SER A 956 -3.55 1.49 36.12
N PHE A 957 -2.77 2.56 35.92
CA PHE A 957 -1.70 2.96 36.84
C PHE A 957 -2.24 3.39 38.21
N ILE A 958 -3.32 4.18 38.22
CA ILE A 958 -4.04 4.55 39.45
C ILE A 958 -4.60 3.29 40.13
N GLY A 959 -5.25 2.40 39.36
CA GLY A 959 -5.80 1.14 39.87
C GLY A 959 -4.75 0.25 40.53
N ASN A 960 -3.60 0.04 39.87
CA ASN A 960 -2.49 -0.73 40.41
C ASN A 960 -1.92 -0.11 41.70
N THR A 961 -1.84 1.23 41.76
CA THR A 961 -1.33 1.96 42.92
C THR A 961 -2.28 1.83 44.12
N LEU A 962 -3.59 1.97 43.88
CA LEU A 962 -4.63 1.76 44.89
C LEU A 962 -4.67 0.31 45.37
N TYR A 963 -4.45 -0.66 44.47
CA TYR A 963 -4.33 -2.08 44.82
C TYR A 963 -3.17 -2.31 45.82
N LYS A 964 -2.00 -1.71 45.60
CA LYS A 964 -0.86 -1.78 46.55
C LYS A 964 -1.17 -1.12 47.89
N GLN A 965 -1.97 -0.06 47.90
CA GLN A 965 -2.50 0.55 49.13
C GLN A 965 -3.61 -0.27 49.81
N LYS A 966 -3.97 -1.45 49.26
CA LYS A 966 -5.08 -2.30 49.72
C LYS A 966 -6.46 -1.62 49.62
N LYS A 967 -6.60 -0.57 48.81
CA LYS A 967 -7.87 0.11 48.51
C LYS A 967 -8.57 -0.57 47.34
N TYR A 968 -8.99 -1.82 47.57
CA TYR A 968 -9.44 -2.73 46.51
C TYR A 968 -10.69 -2.25 45.75
N ASP A 969 -11.66 -1.64 46.43
CA ASP A 969 -12.90 -1.19 45.77
C ASP A 969 -12.65 -0.02 44.80
N GLU A 970 -11.81 0.94 45.19
CA GLU A 970 -11.40 2.03 44.30
C GLU A 970 -10.54 1.51 43.14
N ALA A 971 -9.60 0.60 43.42
CA ALA A 971 -8.78 -0.04 42.38
C ALA A 971 -9.64 -0.74 41.33
N LEU A 972 -10.69 -1.46 41.76
CA LEU A 972 -11.61 -2.15 40.87
C LEU A 972 -12.33 -1.17 39.92
N GLN A 973 -12.80 -0.04 40.44
CA GLN A 973 -13.46 0.99 39.61
C GLN A 973 -12.54 1.53 38.52
N PHE A 974 -11.29 1.83 38.86
CA PHE A 974 -10.32 2.35 37.89
C PHE A 974 -9.92 1.31 36.85
N HIS A 975 -9.72 0.06 37.23
CA HIS A 975 -9.45 -1.01 36.26
C HIS A 975 -10.66 -1.31 35.36
N GLN A 976 -11.90 -1.20 35.87
CA GLN A 976 -13.11 -1.35 35.05
C GLN A 976 -13.22 -0.23 34.01
N LYS A 977 -12.97 1.03 34.39
CA LYS A 977 -12.93 2.14 33.42
C LYS A 977 -11.88 1.91 32.32
N SER A 978 -10.68 1.48 32.71
CA SER A 978 -9.62 1.10 31.77
C SER A 978 -10.08 0.00 30.80
N LEU A 979 -10.73 -1.05 31.32
CA LEU A 979 -11.21 -2.17 30.51
C LEU A 979 -12.30 -1.72 29.53
N THR A 980 -13.27 -0.91 29.95
CA THR A 980 -14.35 -0.42 29.08
C THR A 980 -13.81 0.37 27.89
N ILE A 981 -12.86 1.28 28.12
CA ILE A 981 -12.23 2.04 27.03
C ILE A 981 -11.49 1.09 26.10
N GLN A 982 -10.74 0.12 26.63
CA GLN A 982 -10.02 -0.85 25.79
C GLN A 982 -10.95 -1.75 24.96
N GLU A 983 -12.08 -2.20 25.52
CA GLU A 983 -13.07 -3.02 24.82
C GLU A 983 -13.82 -2.23 23.72
N ASN A 984 -13.94 -0.90 23.84
CA ASN A 984 -14.53 -0.05 22.80
C ASN A 984 -13.60 0.15 21.60
N HIS A 985 -12.28 0.22 21.84
CA HIS A 985 -11.29 0.58 20.82
C HIS A 985 -10.60 -0.61 20.16
N TYR A 986 -10.40 -1.70 20.91
CA TYR A 986 -9.67 -2.85 20.44
C TYR A 986 -10.60 -4.01 20.08
N GLU A 987 -10.15 -4.86 19.15
CA GLU A 987 -10.77 -6.17 18.97
C GLU A 987 -10.75 -6.94 20.31
N SER A 988 -11.79 -7.73 20.58
CA SER A 988 -11.97 -8.49 21.84
C SER A 988 -10.79 -9.41 22.24
N THR A 989 -9.82 -9.59 21.34
CA THR A 989 -8.59 -10.36 21.53
C THR A 989 -7.37 -9.49 21.80
N HIS A 990 -7.44 -8.20 22.06
CA HIS A 990 -6.23 -7.40 22.26
C HIS A 990 -5.53 -7.69 23.61
N ILE A 991 -4.20 -7.66 23.62
CA ILE A 991 -3.39 -8.05 24.79
C ILE A 991 -3.60 -7.13 26.00
N ASP A 992 -3.93 -5.85 25.78
CA ASP A 992 -4.21 -4.92 26.88
C ASP A 992 -5.53 -5.22 27.59
N ILE A 993 -6.54 -5.72 26.87
CA ILE A 993 -7.77 -6.25 27.47
C ILE A 993 -7.38 -7.40 28.41
N ALA A 994 -6.53 -8.32 27.97
CA ALA A 994 -6.07 -9.42 28.81
C ALA A 994 -5.31 -8.95 30.06
N ARG A 995 -4.50 -7.88 29.98
CA ARG A 995 -3.83 -7.28 31.14
C ARG A 995 -4.83 -6.69 32.13
N SER A 996 -5.79 -5.89 31.66
CA SER A 996 -6.83 -5.28 32.50
C SER A 996 -7.72 -6.34 33.18
N LEU A 997 -8.14 -7.37 32.44
CA LEU A 997 -8.88 -8.51 32.99
C LEU A 997 -8.09 -9.21 34.11
N ASN A 998 -6.78 -9.44 33.92
CA ASN A 998 -5.94 -10.03 34.96
C ASN A 998 -5.80 -9.13 36.19
N SER A 999 -5.65 -7.81 36.02
CA SER A 999 -5.61 -6.87 37.14
C SER A 999 -6.93 -6.86 37.92
N ILE A 1000 -8.08 -6.89 37.24
CA ILE A 1000 -9.40 -7.03 37.89
C ILE A 1000 -9.48 -8.36 38.66
N GLY A 1001 -9.03 -9.46 38.05
CA GLY A 1001 -8.95 -10.76 38.71
C GLY A 1001 -8.09 -10.71 39.99
N ASN A 1002 -6.94 -10.03 39.96
CA ASN A 1002 -6.06 -9.88 41.14
C ASN A 1002 -6.74 -9.11 42.27
N VAL A 1003 -7.48 -8.04 41.93
CA VAL A 1003 -8.25 -7.27 42.90
C VAL A 1003 -9.34 -8.15 43.53
N LEU A 1004 -10.12 -8.86 42.73
CA LEU A 1004 -11.18 -9.77 43.19
C LEU A 1004 -10.64 -10.93 44.03
N TYR A 1005 -9.49 -11.50 43.64
CA TYR A 1005 -8.78 -12.52 44.41
C TYR A 1005 -8.40 -11.99 45.81
N SER A 1006 -7.89 -10.76 45.88
CA SER A 1006 -7.50 -10.12 47.14
C SER A 1006 -8.69 -9.70 48.00
N GLN A 1007 -9.89 -9.62 47.41
CA GLN A 1007 -11.18 -9.50 48.10
C GLN A 1007 -11.79 -10.86 48.48
N GLU A 1008 -11.06 -11.97 48.28
CA GLU A 1008 -11.52 -13.36 48.49
C GLU A 1008 -12.71 -13.78 47.60
N LYS A 1009 -13.03 -13.01 46.56
CA LYS A 1009 -14.06 -13.32 45.55
C LYS A 1009 -13.50 -14.23 44.47
N TYR A 1010 -13.06 -15.42 44.88
CA TYR A 1010 -12.31 -16.34 44.01
C TYR A 1010 -13.08 -16.77 42.75
N GLY A 1011 -14.41 -16.92 42.83
CA GLY A 1011 -15.23 -17.33 41.68
C GLY A 1011 -15.22 -16.28 40.57
N GLU A 1012 -15.51 -15.03 40.90
CA GLU A 1012 -15.47 -13.91 39.95
C GLU A 1012 -14.05 -13.70 39.41
N ALA A 1013 -13.02 -13.81 40.26
CA ALA A 1013 -11.63 -13.71 39.83
C ALA A 1013 -11.26 -14.73 38.75
N ILE A 1014 -11.72 -15.99 38.90
CA ILE A 1014 -11.50 -17.06 37.92
C ILE A 1014 -12.14 -16.70 36.57
N ASP A 1015 -13.35 -16.16 36.54
CA ASP A 1015 -14.02 -15.77 35.28
C ASP A 1015 -13.20 -14.72 34.51
N PHE A 1016 -12.68 -13.71 35.21
CA PHE A 1016 -11.82 -12.69 34.62
C PHE A 1016 -10.47 -13.25 34.15
N TYR A 1017 -9.84 -14.11 34.95
CA TYR A 1017 -8.59 -14.77 34.55
C TYR A 1017 -8.79 -15.70 33.36
N GLN A 1018 -9.88 -16.45 33.26
CA GLN A 1018 -10.17 -17.32 32.13
C GLN A 1018 -10.36 -16.53 30.83
N ARG A 1019 -11.06 -15.39 30.89
CA ARG A 1019 -11.15 -14.47 29.75
C ARG A 1019 -9.76 -13.95 29.35
N SER A 1020 -8.92 -13.57 30.31
CA SER A 1020 -7.54 -13.15 30.05
C SER A 1020 -6.72 -14.27 29.39
N LEU A 1021 -6.82 -15.50 29.91
CA LEU A 1021 -6.11 -16.67 29.39
C LEU A 1021 -6.49 -16.97 27.94
N ALA A 1022 -7.78 -16.98 27.63
CA ALA A 1022 -8.28 -17.26 26.28
C ALA A 1022 -7.79 -16.24 25.24
N ILE A 1023 -7.59 -14.98 25.65
CA ILE A 1023 -6.98 -13.97 24.80
C ILE A 1023 -5.50 -14.26 24.60
N ARG A 1024 -4.73 -14.46 25.67
CA ARG A 1024 -3.27 -14.68 25.62
C ARG A 1024 -2.88 -15.93 24.85
N GLU A 1025 -3.67 -17.01 24.96
CA GLU A 1025 -3.46 -18.25 24.20
C GLU A 1025 -3.51 -18.05 22.69
N LYS A 1026 -4.26 -17.06 22.18
CA LYS A 1026 -4.28 -16.74 20.75
C LYS A 1026 -2.98 -16.08 20.27
N PHE A 1027 -2.20 -15.45 21.16
CA PHE A 1027 -0.89 -14.87 20.85
C PHE A 1027 0.27 -15.84 21.12
N HIS A 1028 -0.02 -17.07 21.51
CA HIS A 1028 1.00 -18.11 21.69
C HIS A 1028 1.68 -18.41 20.34
N PRO A 1029 3.03 -18.47 20.25
CA PRO A 1029 4.00 -18.65 21.34
C PRO A 1029 4.59 -17.37 21.98
N PHE A 1030 4.15 -16.17 21.59
CA PHE A 1030 4.84 -14.92 21.94
C PHE A 1030 4.55 -14.39 23.36
N ASP A 1031 3.45 -14.82 24.00
CA ASP A 1031 3.08 -14.40 25.37
C ASP A 1031 3.10 -15.55 26.40
N TYR A 1032 4.11 -16.42 26.34
CA TYR A 1032 4.23 -17.54 27.28
C TYR A 1032 4.29 -17.07 28.74
N ALA A 1033 4.96 -15.95 29.02
CA ALA A 1033 5.07 -15.39 30.38
C ALA A 1033 3.71 -14.95 30.92
N GLY A 1034 2.90 -14.26 30.10
CA GLY A 1034 1.55 -13.86 30.46
C GLY A 1034 0.63 -15.06 30.71
N ILE A 1035 0.68 -16.08 29.83
CA ILE A 1035 -0.10 -17.31 29.98
C ILE A 1035 0.23 -17.99 31.32
N VAL A 1036 1.51 -18.14 31.63
CA VAL A 1036 1.98 -18.77 32.88
C VAL A 1036 1.51 -18.02 34.13
N ILE A 1037 1.55 -16.67 34.11
CA ILE A 1037 1.05 -15.85 35.21
C ILE A 1037 -0.45 -16.08 35.42
N VAL A 1038 -1.24 -16.02 34.35
CA VAL A 1038 -2.70 -16.20 34.45
C VAL A 1038 -3.07 -17.62 34.88
N LEU A 1039 -2.40 -18.65 34.36
CA LEU A 1039 -2.58 -20.04 34.81
C LEU A 1039 -2.28 -20.19 36.31
N SER A 1040 -1.18 -19.58 36.77
CA SER A 1040 -0.81 -19.59 38.19
C SER A 1040 -1.84 -18.86 39.05
N ASN A 1041 -2.38 -17.74 38.57
CA ASN A 1041 -3.43 -16.98 39.24
C ASN A 1041 -4.75 -17.75 39.35
N ILE A 1042 -5.16 -18.46 38.29
CA ILE A 1042 -6.31 -19.36 38.31
C ILE A 1042 -6.08 -20.49 39.33
N GLY A 1043 -4.90 -21.12 39.30
CA GLY A 1043 -4.51 -22.13 40.27
C GLY A 1043 -4.57 -21.62 41.71
N ASN A 1044 -4.05 -20.42 41.99
CA ASN A 1044 -4.12 -19.78 43.30
C ASN A 1044 -5.56 -19.54 43.76
N ALA A 1045 -6.44 -19.07 42.86
CA ALA A 1045 -7.85 -18.85 43.17
C ALA A 1045 -8.61 -20.16 43.45
N LEU A 1046 -8.36 -21.21 42.67
CA LEU A 1046 -8.92 -22.55 42.89
C LEU A 1046 -8.40 -23.19 44.18
N TYR A 1047 -7.12 -22.99 44.50
CA TYR A 1047 -6.52 -23.42 45.75
C TYR A 1047 -7.20 -22.74 46.94
N GLY A 1048 -7.48 -21.44 46.85
CA GLY A 1048 -8.27 -20.69 47.84
C GLY A 1048 -9.70 -21.26 48.03
N GLN A 1049 -10.30 -21.79 46.96
CA GLN A 1049 -11.57 -22.53 47.02
C GLN A 1049 -11.44 -23.99 47.48
N ARG A 1050 -10.22 -24.46 47.79
CA ARG A 1050 -9.89 -25.86 48.11
C ARG A 1050 -10.23 -26.87 47.00
N LYS A 1051 -10.28 -26.41 45.75
CA LYS A 1051 -10.47 -27.26 44.56
C LYS A 1051 -9.12 -27.79 44.06
N TYR A 1052 -8.55 -28.70 44.85
CA TYR A 1052 -7.16 -29.13 44.66
C TYR A 1052 -6.90 -29.88 43.34
N ASP A 1053 -7.83 -30.72 42.87
CA ASP A 1053 -7.63 -31.45 41.61
C ASP A 1053 -7.61 -30.51 40.39
N GLU A 1054 -8.52 -29.53 40.34
CA GLU A 1054 -8.52 -28.50 39.30
C GLU A 1054 -7.27 -27.60 39.39
N THR A 1055 -6.83 -27.27 40.62
CA THR A 1055 -5.60 -26.48 40.85
C THR A 1055 -4.37 -27.13 40.22
N LEU A 1056 -4.23 -28.45 40.37
CA LEU A 1056 -3.09 -29.20 39.84
C LEU A 1056 -3.01 -29.10 38.31
N ASP A 1057 -4.13 -29.16 37.60
CA ASP A 1057 -4.16 -29.05 36.13
C ASP A 1057 -3.54 -27.71 35.65
N PHE A 1058 -3.94 -26.61 36.28
CA PHE A 1058 -3.43 -25.27 35.93
C PHE A 1058 -1.95 -25.10 36.29
N TYR A 1059 -1.52 -25.56 37.48
CA TYR A 1059 -0.10 -25.49 37.86
C TYR A 1059 0.79 -26.39 37.00
N GLN A 1060 0.34 -27.59 36.63
CA GLN A 1060 1.08 -28.50 35.76
C GLN A 1060 1.23 -27.92 34.36
N ARG A 1061 0.17 -27.29 33.81
CA ARG A 1061 0.25 -26.54 32.55
C ARG A 1061 1.25 -25.39 32.63
N ALA A 1062 1.21 -24.60 33.70
CA ALA A 1062 2.15 -23.49 33.90
C ALA A 1062 3.61 -23.98 33.96
N LEU A 1063 3.87 -25.07 34.69
CA LEU A 1063 5.18 -25.71 34.77
C LEU A 1063 5.67 -26.19 33.39
N THR A 1064 4.82 -26.91 32.65
CA THR A 1064 5.15 -27.45 31.33
C THR A 1064 5.54 -26.33 30.34
N ILE A 1065 4.84 -25.19 30.39
CA ILE A 1065 5.16 -24.02 29.56
C ILE A 1065 6.49 -23.40 29.98
N ARG A 1066 6.73 -23.24 31.29
CA ARG A 1066 8.02 -22.73 31.82
C ARG A 1066 9.19 -23.60 31.39
N GLU A 1067 9.09 -24.92 31.54
CA GLU A 1067 10.16 -25.86 31.15
C GLU A 1067 10.47 -25.81 29.65
N LYS A 1068 9.45 -25.60 28.81
CA LYS A 1068 9.61 -25.61 27.35
C LYS A 1068 10.12 -24.28 26.78
N PHE A 1069 9.63 -23.15 27.29
CA PHE A 1069 9.85 -21.83 26.68
C PHE A 1069 10.65 -20.87 27.56
N ASP A 1070 10.85 -21.18 28.84
CA ASP A 1070 11.54 -20.33 29.83
C ASP A 1070 12.51 -21.14 30.70
N ALA A 1071 13.24 -22.08 30.08
CA ALA A 1071 14.13 -23.01 30.79
C ALA A 1071 15.23 -22.32 31.62
N ASN A 1072 15.54 -21.05 31.33
CA ASN A 1072 16.51 -20.27 32.09
C ASN A 1072 15.90 -19.64 33.36
N ASN A 1073 14.58 -19.59 33.50
CA ASN A 1073 13.89 -19.07 34.67
C ASN A 1073 13.73 -20.14 35.76
N GLN A 1074 14.87 -20.51 36.34
CA GLN A 1074 14.94 -21.54 37.39
C GLN A 1074 14.10 -21.18 38.63
N VAL A 1075 13.96 -19.90 38.95
CA VAL A 1075 13.11 -19.42 40.06
C VAL A 1075 11.64 -19.74 39.80
N GLY A 1076 11.13 -19.42 38.60
CA GLY A 1076 9.76 -19.74 38.22
C GLY A 1076 9.48 -21.25 38.22
N ILE A 1077 10.41 -22.07 37.72
CA ILE A 1077 10.25 -23.52 37.75
C ILE A 1077 10.12 -24.02 39.19
N VAL A 1078 11.01 -23.56 40.09
CA VAL A 1078 10.97 -23.87 41.53
C VAL A 1078 9.64 -23.47 42.17
N ASP A 1079 9.13 -22.27 41.90
CA ASP A 1079 7.85 -21.81 42.45
C ASP A 1079 6.68 -22.68 42.00
N SER A 1080 6.65 -23.10 40.73
CA SER A 1080 5.64 -24.01 40.20
C SER A 1080 5.70 -25.38 40.88
N LEU A 1081 6.89 -25.94 41.04
CA LEU A 1081 7.11 -27.23 41.73
C LEU A 1081 6.67 -27.17 43.20
N ILE A 1082 7.00 -26.09 43.90
CA ILE A 1082 6.60 -25.88 45.30
C ILE A 1082 5.08 -25.72 45.40
N ASN A 1083 4.44 -25.00 44.48
CA ASN A 1083 2.99 -24.84 44.46
C ASN A 1083 2.27 -26.19 44.25
N ILE A 1084 2.76 -27.02 43.32
CA ILE A 1084 2.24 -28.38 43.11
C ILE A 1084 2.44 -29.24 44.37
N SER A 1085 3.64 -29.22 44.95
CA SER A 1085 3.97 -29.92 46.20
C SER A 1085 3.01 -29.53 47.34
N ASN A 1086 2.74 -28.24 47.52
CA ASN A 1086 1.82 -27.74 48.55
C ASN A 1086 0.38 -28.26 48.34
N VAL A 1087 -0.10 -28.31 47.10
CA VAL A 1087 -1.44 -28.83 46.79
C VAL A 1087 -1.52 -30.33 47.10
N LEU A 1088 -0.51 -31.11 46.66
CA LEU A 1088 -0.45 -32.56 46.92
C LEU A 1088 -0.33 -32.88 48.42
N ARG A 1089 0.44 -32.07 49.16
CA ARG A 1089 0.55 -32.13 50.62
C ARG A 1089 -0.81 -31.95 51.29
N ASP A 1090 -1.59 -30.95 50.86
CA ASP A 1090 -2.90 -30.67 51.43
C ASP A 1090 -3.95 -31.73 51.04
N GLN A 1091 -3.75 -32.42 49.91
CA GLN A 1091 -4.46 -33.65 49.55
C GLN A 1091 -4.00 -34.90 50.32
N ARG A 1092 -2.96 -34.79 51.16
CA ARG A 1092 -2.28 -35.90 51.87
C ARG A 1092 -1.59 -36.91 50.96
N LYS A 1093 -1.28 -36.54 49.71
CA LYS A 1093 -0.48 -37.32 48.76
C LYS A 1093 1.02 -37.06 49.00
N TYR A 1094 1.52 -37.42 50.17
CA TYR A 1094 2.85 -37.01 50.63
C TYR A 1094 4.00 -37.56 49.78
N ASN A 1095 3.87 -38.76 49.18
CA ASN A 1095 4.92 -39.31 48.32
C ASN A 1095 5.15 -38.43 47.08
N GLU A 1096 4.07 -38.11 46.36
CA GLU A 1096 4.12 -37.26 45.18
C GLU A 1096 4.58 -35.83 45.55
N ALA A 1097 4.08 -35.28 46.66
CA ALA A 1097 4.50 -33.96 47.14
C ALA A 1097 6.01 -33.88 47.42
N ILE A 1098 6.58 -34.92 48.05
CA ILE A 1098 8.02 -35.00 48.31
C ILE A 1098 8.82 -35.05 47.01
N GLU A 1099 8.36 -35.76 45.97
CA GLU A 1099 9.06 -35.81 44.68
C GLU A 1099 9.17 -34.41 44.04
N PHE A 1100 8.08 -33.65 43.98
CA PHE A 1100 8.10 -32.28 43.47
C PHE A 1100 8.94 -31.35 44.34
N GLN A 1101 8.89 -31.50 45.67
CA GLN A 1101 9.73 -30.71 46.58
C GLN A 1101 11.22 -31.03 46.43
N GLN A 1102 11.58 -32.29 46.16
CA GLN A 1102 12.95 -32.72 45.89
C GLN A 1102 13.48 -32.17 44.56
N GLN A 1103 12.64 -32.12 43.53
CA GLN A 1103 12.99 -31.46 42.26
C GLN A 1103 13.26 -29.97 42.48
N ALA A 1104 12.39 -29.28 43.23
CA ALA A 1104 12.60 -27.88 43.58
C ALA A 1104 13.91 -27.67 44.38
N LEU A 1105 14.17 -28.54 45.36
CA LEU A 1105 15.40 -28.52 46.16
C LEU A 1105 16.65 -28.72 45.29
N MET A 1106 16.64 -29.66 44.36
CA MET A 1106 17.77 -29.92 43.46
C MET A 1106 18.11 -28.69 42.61
N ILE A 1107 17.10 -28.00 42.08
CA ILE A 1107 17.31 -26.76 41.33
C ILE A 1107 17.85 -25.65 42.26
N GLN A 1108 17.32 -25.55 43.48
CA GLN A 1108 17.81 -24.57 44.46
C GLN A 1108 19.28 -24.82 44.84
N GLU A 1109 19.69 -26.06 45.09
CA GLU A 1109 21.07 -26.43 45.43
C GLU A 1109 22.07 -26.16 44.30
N GLN A 1110 21.63 -26.23 43.04
CA GLN A 1110 22.46 -25.90 41.88
C GLN A 1110 22.67 -24.39 41.70
N ASN A 1111 21.69 -23.58 42.09
CA ASN A 1111 21.66 -22.14 41.79
C ASN A 1111 22.00 -21.24 43.00
N TYR A 1112 21.85 -21.75 44.22
CA TYR A 1112 22.14 -21.00 45.44
C TYR A 1112 23.33 -21.58 46.21
N PRO A 1113 24.02 -20.76 47.03
CA PRO A 1113 24.99 -21.27 48.01
C PRO A 1113 24.37 -22.34 48.91
N SER A 1114 25.20 -23.28 49.38
CA SER A 1114 24.77 -24.41 50.21
C SER A 1114 24.08 -24.03 51.52
N ASP A 1115 24.18 -22.77 51.93
CA ASP A 1115 23.57 -22.15 53.09
C ASP A 1115 22.42 -21.20 52.72
N HIS A 1116 21.70 -21.37 51.62
CA HIS A 1116 20.61 -20.46 51.26
C HIS A 1116 19.28 -20.73 52.01
N VAL A 1117 18.54 -19.67 52.37
CA VAL A 1117 17.27 -19.76 53.11
C VAL A 1117 16.22 -20.65 52.43
N ASN A 1118 16.13 -20.59 51.10
CA ASN A 1118 15.15 -21.38 50.33
C ASN A 1118 15.43 -22.89 50.40
N ILE A 1119 16.70 -23.30 50.49
CA ILE A 1119 17.10 -24.70 50.68
C ILE A 1119 16.63 -25.18 52.05
N ALA A 1120 16.86 -24.37 53.10
CA ALA A 1120 16.36 -24.69 54.45
C ALA A 1120 14.83 -24.78 54.50
N TYR A 1121 14.12 -23.91 53.79
CA TYR A 1121 12.66 -23.97 53.68
C TYR A 1121 12.18 -25.27 53.02
N SER A 1122 12.77 -25.64 51.87
CA SER A 1122 12.46 -26.89 51.19
C SER A 1122 12.74 -28.12 52.05
N LEU A 1123 13.87 -28.15 52.76
CA LEU A 1123 14.22 -29.23 53.68
C LEU A 1123 13.22 -29.36 54.83
N SER A 1124 12.76 -28.23 55.41
CA SER A 1124 11.74 -28.25 56.47
C SER A 1124 10.38 -28.75 55.97
N ASN A 1125 9.99 -28.39 54.74
CA ASN A 1125 8.76 -28.92 54.13
C ASN A 1125 8.87 -30.43 53.89
N ILE A 1126 10.01 -30.92 53.38
CA ILE A 1126 10.26 -32.36 53.23
C ILE A 1126 10.22 -33.06 54.60
N ALA A 1127 10.84 -32.47 55.62
CA ALA A 1127 10.84 -33.02 56.97
C ALA A 1127 9.43 -33.16 57.54
N ASN A 1128 8.59 -32.13 57.40
CA ASN A 1128 7.20 -32.17 57.85
C ASN A 1128 6.39 -33.23 57.10
N MET A 1129 6.53 -33.33 55.78
CA MET A 1129 5.85 -34.34 54.97
C MET A 1129 6.30 -35.77 55.32
N GLN A 1130 7.59 -35.99 55.57
CA GLN A 1130 8.10 -37.27 56.05
C GLN A 1130 7.59 -37.61 57.44
N ARG A 1131 7.46 -36.62 58.34
CA ARG A 1131 6.87 -36.81 59.67
C ARG A 1131 5.42 -37.27 59.58
N TRP A 1132 4.61 -36.66 58.71
CA TRP A 1132 3.20 -37.04 58.51
C TRP A 1132 3.01 -38.36 57.78
N LYS A 1133 4.07 -38.90 57.16
CA LYS A 1133 4.13 -40.24 56.55
C LYS A 1133 4.67 -41.31 57.53
N ASP A 1134 4.90 -40.96 58.79
CA ASP A 1134 5.51 -41.82 59.80
C ASP A 1134 6.97 -42.25 59.52
N GLU A 1135 7.68 -41.53 58.65
CA GLU A 1135 9.11 -41.75 58.36
C GLU A 1135 9.99 -40.85 59.24
N HIS A 1136 9.86 -41.00 60.56
CA HIS A 1136 10.41 -40.06 61.55
C HIS A 1136 11.94 -39.93 61.52
N ASN A 1137 12.68 -40.99 61.15
CA ASN A 1137 14.14 -40.93 61.06
C ASN A 1137 14.61 -40.05 59.88
N LEU A 1138 13.96 -40.16 58.72
CA LEU A 1138 14.27 -39.30 57.56
C LEU A 1138 13.88 -37.86 57.85
N SER A 1139 12.71 -37.68 58.48
CA SER A 1139 12.23 -36.36 58.92
C SER A 1139 13.23 -35.67 59.84
N LEU A 1140 13.78 -36.41 60.81
CA LEU A 1140 14.80 -35.90 61.74
C LEU A 1140 16.06 -35.43 61.01
N ILE A 1141 16.56 -36.20 60.04
CA ILE A 1141 17.76 -35.83 59.26
C ILE A 1141 17.50 -34.52 58.49
N CYS A 1142 16.36 -34.42 57.81
CA CYS A 1142 16.01 -33.23 57.03
C CYS A 1142 15.86 -31.99 57.92
N GLU A 1143 15.18 -32.10 59.06
CA GLU A 1143 14.97 -30.97 59.97
C GLU A 1143 16.25 -30.57 60.70
N GLN A 1144 17.14 -31.53 61.04
CA GLN A 1144 18.47 -31.21 61.61
C GLN A 1144 19.34 -30.45 60.62
N ASN A 1145 19.33 -30.83 59.34
CA ASN A 1145 20.04 -30.10 58.29
C ASN A 1145 19.46 -28.69 58.13
N CYS A 1146 18.14 -28.54 58.08
CA CYS A 1146 17.45 -27.25 58.07
C CYS A 1146 17.85 -26.37 59.28
N PHE A 1147 17.84 -26.94 60.49
CA PHE A 1147 18.21 -26.26 61.72
C PHE A 1147 19.65 -25.73 61.69
N LEU A 1148 20.61 -26.56 61.26
CA LEU A 1148 22.00 -26.17 61.12
C LEU A 1148 22.20 -25.04 60.11
N MET A 1149 21.42 -25.02 59.03
CA MET A 1149 21.43 -23.93 58.04
C MET A 1149 20.86 -22.64 58.65
N ARG A 1150 19.69 -22.72 59.30
CA ARG A 1150 19.06 -21.56 59.96
C ARG A 1150 19.95 -20.94 61.03
N LEU A 1151 20.68 -21.73 61.82
CA LEU A 1151 21.66 -21.25 62.79
C LEU A 1151 22.81 -20.44 62.17
N LYS A 1152 23.20 -20.76 60.93
CA LYS A 1152 24.25 -20.01 60.22
C LYS A 1152 23.71 -18.71 59.62
N LEU A 1153 22.46 -18.71 59.18
CA LEU A 1153 21.86 -17.62 58.39
C LEU A 1153 21.13 -16.57 59.22
N LEU A 1154 20.55 -16.99 60.34
CA LEU A 1154 19.62 -16.17 61.11
C LEU A 1154 20.20 -15.84 62.48
N PRO A 1155 19.82 -14.70 63.07
CA PRO A 1155 20.17 -14.38 64.45
C PRO A 1155 19.75 -15.52 65.41
N PRO A 1156 20.50 -15.78 66.50
CA PRO A 1156 20.23 -16.92 67.40
C PRO A 1156 18.83 -16.95 68.02
N ASP A 1157 18.18 -15.79 68.17
CA ASP A 1157 16.84 -15.64 68.73
C ASP A 1157 15.74 -15.55 67.65
N HIS A 1158 16.05 -15.85 66.38
CA HIS A 1158 15.10 -15.78 65.26
C HIS A 1158 14.02 -16.86 65.34
N GLU A 1159 12.76 -16.51 65.06
CA GLU A 1159 11.59 -17.40 65.17
C GLU A 1159 11.76 -18.74 64.43
N ASN A 1160 12.22 -18.73 63.18
CA ASN A 1160 12.47 -19.95 62.39
C ASN A 1160 13.43 -20.97 63.06
N ILE A 1161 14.36 -20.52 63.90
CA ILE A 1161 15.22 -21.43 64.69
C ILE A 1161 14.35 -22.13 65.76
N GLY A 1162 13.46 -21.37 66.41
CA GLY A 1162 12.43 -21.89 67.30
C GLY A 1162 11.50 -22.88 66.60
N HIS A 1163 11.05 -22.61 65.36
CA HIS A 1163 10.24 -23.55 64.57
C HIS A 1163 10.98 -24.86 64.31
N SER A 1164 12.27 -24.81 63.99
CA SER A 1164 13.03 -26.04 63.77
C SER A 1164 13.23 -26.85 65.05
N LEU A 1165 13.52 -26.21 66.17
CA LEU A 1165 13.59 -26.89 67.48
C LEU A 1165 12.25 -27.50 67.86
N SER A 1166 11.15 -26.78 67.64
CA SER A 1166 9.80 -27.29 67.83
C SER A 1166 9.51 -28.52 66.95
N ASN A 1167 9.91 -28.47 65.67
CA ASN A 1167 9.74 -29.60 64.75
C ASN A 1167 10.57 -30.80 65.17
N ILE A 1168 11.82 -30.60 65.60
CA ILE A 1168 12.69 -31.67 66.14
C ILE A 1168 12.07 -32.28 67.41
N GLY A 1169 11.52 -31.45 68.31
CA GLY A 1169 10.79 -31.90 69.50
C GLY A 1169 9.62 -32.81 69.14
N HIS A 1170 8.78 -32.39 68.18
CA HIS A 1170 7.69 -33.21 67.65
C HIS A 1170 8.16 -34.54 67.03
N ILE A 1171 9.29 -34.54 66.33
CA ILE A 1171 9.84 -35.76 65.74
C ILE A 1171 10.34 -36.73 66.82
N TYR A 1172 10.99 -36.23 67.87
CA TYR A 1172 11.42 -37.07 69.00
C TYR A 1172 10.27 -37.60 69.83
N GLU A 1173 9.20 -36.82 69.97
CA GLU A 1173 7.96 -37.26 70.60
C GLU A 1173 7.36 -38.46 69.85
N ASN A 1174 7.23 -38.37 68.52
CA ASN A 1174 6.76 -39.47 67.67
C ASN A 1174 7.69 -40.69 67.66
N LEU A 1175 8.95 -40.55 68.10
CA LEU A 1175 9.93 -41.64 68.26
C LEU A 1175 9.94 -42.22 69.68
N ASP A 1176 8.98 -41.85 70.54
CA ASP A 1176 8.88 -42.22 71.95
C ASP A 1176 10.13 -41.83 72.78
N LYS A 1177 10.84 -40.77 72.36
CA LYS A 1177 12.02 -40.22 73.06
C LYS A 1177 11.64 -38.98 73.87
N THR A 1178 10.76 -39.17 74.84
CA THR A 1178 10.09 -38.12 75.63
C THR A 1178 11.05 -37.13 76.28
N THR A 1179 12.17 -37.60 76.84
CA THR A 1179 13.18 -36.73 77.48
C THR A 1179 13.89 -35.80 76.51
N LEU A 1180 14.18 -36.28 75.29
CA LEU A 1180 14.77 -35.46 74.22
C LEU A 1180 13.73 -34.48 73.66
N ALA A 1181 12.48 -34.92 73.47
CA ALA A 1181 11.41 -34.05 73.01
C ALA A 1181 11.22 -32.84 73.94
N LEU A 1182 11.20 -33.07 75.26
CA LEU A 1182 11.11 -32.02 76.28
C LEU A 1182 12.27 -31.02 76.19
N ASP A 1183 13.52 -31.49 76.04
CA ASP A 1183 14.69 -30.61 75.92
C ASP A 1183 14.55 -29.66 74.71
N TYR A 1184 14.19 -30.21 73.54
CA TYR A 1184 13.98 -29.41 72.33
C TYR A 1184 12.79 -28.44 72.45
N TYR A 1185 11.69 -28.83 73.10
CA TYR A 1185 10.58 -27.91 73.35
C TYR A 1185 10.95 -26.79 74.31
N HIS A 1186 11.73 -27.06 75.36
CA HIS A 1186 12.24 -26.01 76.26
C HIS A 1186 13.14 -25.02 75.51
N GLN A 1187 14.01 -25.52 74.62
CA GLN A 1187 14.85 -24.67 73.79
C GLN A 1187 14.01 -23.83 72.81
N ALA A 1188 12.99 -24.42 72.17
CA ALA A 1188 12.07 -23.68 71.30
C ALA A 1188 11.29 -22.59 72.07
N LEU A 1189 10.78 -22.92 73.26
CA LEU A 1189 10.07 -21.98 74.13
C LEU A 1189 10.96 -20.81 74.55
N ALA A 1190 12.23 -21.08 74.86
CA ALA A 1190 13.19 -20.03 75.22
C ALA A 1190 13.41 -19.03 74.07
N ILE A 1191 13.42 -19.49 72.81
CA ILE A 1191 13.49 -18.61 71.63
C ILE A 1191 12.19 -17.84 71.47
N TYR A 1192 11.04 -18.53 71.42
CA TYR A 1192 9.74 -17.89 71.22
C TYR A 1192 9.43 -16.82 72.27
N THR A 1193 9.82 -17.04 73.54
CA THR A 1193 9.59 -16.05 74.61
C THR A 1193 10.32 -14.73 74.36
N LYS A 1194 11.43 -14.75 73.62
CA LYS A 1194 12.21 -13.56 73.29
C LYS A 1194 11.70 -12.84 72.03
N CYS A 1195 11.17 -13.58 71.05
CA CYS A 1195 10.84 -13.03 69.73
C CYS A 1195 9.34 -12.93 69.43
N LEU A 1196 8.46 -13.54 70.23
CA LEU A 1196 7.02 -13.57 70.00
C LEU A 1196 6.22 -12.91 71.15
N PRO A 1197 5.05 -12.30 70.88
CA PRO A 1197 4.15 -11.82 71.92
C PRO A 1197 3.70 -12.94 72.87
N SER A 1198 3.42 -12.61 74.12
CA SER A 1198 2.98 -13.59 75.14
C SER A 1198 1.67 -14.32 74.81
N SER A 1199 0.87 -13.79 73.87
CA SER A 1199 -0.37 -14.41 73.36
C SER A 1199 -0.18 -15.23 72.08
N HIS A 1200 1.06 -15.37 71.59
CA HIS A 1200 1.31 -16.02 70.32
C HIS A 1200 1.07 -17.53 70.39
N TYR A 1201 0.36 -18.06 69.39
CA TYR A 1201 -0.06 -19.46 69.32
C TYR A 1201 1.10 -20.44 69.58
N ASN A 1202 2.21 -20.29 68.85
CA ASN A 1202 3.39 -21.17 68.99
C ASN A 1202 3.95 -21.22 70.42
N LEU A 1203 3.92 -20.10 71.15
CA LEU A 1203 4.41 -20.03 72.53
C LEU A 1203 3.48 -20.81 73.47
N CYS A 1204 2.16 -20.62 73.33
CA CYS A 1204 1.15 -21.38 74.07
C CYS A 1204 1.22 -22.88 73.76
N THR A 1205 1.41 -23.25 72.48
CA THR A 1205 1.54 -24.65 72.05
C THR A 1205 2.76 -25.31 72.66
N MET A 1206 3.91 -24.63 72.72
CA MET A 1206 5.10 -25.18 73.37
C MET A 1206 4.90 -25.38 74.87
N GLN A 1207 4.29 -24.40 75.56
CA GLN A 1207 3.96 -24.53 76.98
C GLN A 1207 3.04 -25.74 77.24
N SER A 1208 1.99 -25.90 76.44
CA SER A 1208 1.05 -27.02 76.55
C SER A 1208 1.72 -28.38 76.25
N ASN A 1209 2.60 -28.45 75.25
CA ASN A 1209 3.32 -29.69 74.93
C ASN A 1209 4.30 -30.08 76.05
N ILE A 1210 4.99 -29.11 76.64
CA ILE A 1210 5.91 -29.33 77.77
C ILE A 1210 5.13 -29.80 78.99
N GLU A 1211 4.02 -29.15 79.35
CA GLU A 1211 3.16 -29.56 80.47
C GLU A 1211 2.67 -30.98 80.30
N ARG A 1212 2.10 -31.31 79.13
CA ARG A 1212 1.59 -32.66 78.84
C ARG A 1212 2.68 -33.73 78.95
N LEU A 1213 3.82 -33.54 78.30
CA LEU A 1213 4.90 -34.53 78.31
C LEU A 1213 5.59 -34.64 79.67
N SER A 1214 5.56 -33.57 80.48
CA SER A 1214 6.07 -33.60 81.86
C SER A 1214 5.14 -34.35 82.81
N GLU A 1215 3.83 -34.43 82.51
CA GLU A 1215 2.87 -35.25 83.25
C GLU A 1215 2.91 -36.74 82.83
N GLU A 1216 3.31 -37.03 81.59
CA GLU A 1216 3.47 -38.40 81.05
C GLU A 1216 4.76 -39.11 81.53
N LEU A 1217 5.76 -38.35 82.01
CA LEU A 1217 7.06 -38.79 82.52
C LEU A 1217 7.05 -39.02 84.04
#